data_AF-A0A6L2ZKU5-F1
#
_entry.id   AF-A0A6L2ZKU5-F1
#
_cell.length_a   1.000
_cell.length_b   1.000
_cell.length_c   1.000
_cell.angle_alpha   90.00
_cell.angle_beta   90.00
_cell.angle_gamma   90.00
#
_symmetry.space_group_name_H-M   'P 1'
#
loop_
_entity.id
_entity.type
_entity.pdbx_description
1 polymer ?
#
loop_
_entity_poly.entity_id
_entity_poly.type
_entity_poly.pdbx_seq_one_letter_code
_entity_poly.pdbx_strand_id
1 'polypeptide(L)'
;RYTKAGFVDMSEEDERRMILDYLHSEASFRIKRVQGFERWYRSRAEWMIKGSMSGEKTILDTEPVVMAKLKDLGLKVDGHANKMHIAEKVDYTWMIAVLDMDPVHLAKMHTKGQENGKIRSIQGSCYSHYVFGNYWSTHLESTLTLKSATMNKKNSQLLEEKEERRRASVNTATYKVCADYPDFGATHSCRQQRLVLECILEVACSQGFLPDAEFLRIHKWYSQSFENQYWMRPDTYEWYRATTGMFSGVVQTTLINTVMNGALRRHYLKTLSLMGSPVSMLRNFELGDDGWAEFPTRDQAEAYIAVIPLCGKELNPLKQLISSISSEYLREWYTNGTIYGCASRALAMLVSGNVESNIASAGAVRLRELYESFSTLRLRHFKPEMCQYYFEDLAVYEVRHGKLGRVKVLRYLYSSRDQMGMGLYPIHQMPRDLQDYANSGSAEQTNQLGDVERAAEVIFEERVYGRFKASKDYVDDTTKRYNVTWRHQGKARATATIAAQNVVEGNKTTHTQHDELEVAVLLSSFSSSIWEKRRDVLERAKPTSISAREIEKQYFKATLEDQRLLSQIGQIAKIAKYMTEESVRRIAMDIALENSIPLEKVEKAIRTLSSLKGEGLDYPPRPLLSQELMGIYSQWRAVDKREGDVHLPDWLMVLAPHYRT
;
A
#
# COMPACT_ATOMS: atom_id res chain seq x y z
N ARG A 1 -8.82 35.12 5.49
CA ARG A 1 -7.53 35.82 5.68
C ARG A 1 -7.69 37.02 6.61
N TYR A 2 -6.66 37.35 7.38
CA TYR A 2 -6.64 38.58 8.20
C TYR A 2 -6.12 39.78 7.40
N THR A 3 -6.80 40.91 7.55
CA THR A 3 -6.45 42.22 6.96
C THR A 3 -6.48 43.29 8.04
N LYS A 4 -6.03 44.52 7.73
CA LYS A 4 -6.17 45.66 8.64
C LYS A 4 -7.62 45.95 9.05
N ALA A 5 -8.60 45.52 8.24
CA ALA A 5 -10.04 45.68 8.51
C ALA A 5 -10.67 44.45 9.20
N GLY A 6 -9.89 43.42 9.54
CA GLY A 6 -10.37 42.17 10.14
C GLY A 6 -10.31 40.97 9.20
N PHE A 7 -11.02 39.90 9.55
CA PHE A 7 -11.11 38.67 8.75
C PHE A 7 -12.03 38.83 7.56
N VAL A 8 -11.56 38.43 6.38
CA VAL A 8 -12.33 38.39 5.12
C VAL A 8 -12.09 37.06 4.40
N ASP A 9 -13.02 36.66 3.54
CA ASP A 9 -12.88 35.45 2.73
C ASP A 9 -11.65 35.50 1.81
N MET A 10 -11.05 34.34 1.55
CA MET A 10 -9.92 34.25 0.63
C MET A 10 -10.41 34.20 -0.81
N SER A 11 -9.88 35.12 -1.63
CA SER A 11 -9.99 35.02 -3.08
C SER A 11 -9.21 33.80 -3.60
N GLU A 12 -9.50 33.37 -4.83
CA GLU A 12 -8.73 32.30 -5.47
C GLU A 12 -7.22 32.63 -5.55
N GLU A 13 -6.90 33.88 -5.85
CA GLU A 13 -5.52 34.38 -5.90
C GLU A 13 -4.83 34.32 -4.53
N ASP A 14 -5.54 34.66 -3.45
CA ASP A 14 -5.00 34.54 -2.09
C ASP A 14 -4.76 33.06 -1.69
N GLU A 15 -5.68 32.16 -2.05
CA GLU A 15 -5.53 30.72 -1.81
C GLU A 15 -4.36 30.13 -2.61
N ARG A 16 -4.26 30.49 -3.90
CA ARG A 16 -3.15 30.07 -4.77
C ARG A 16 -1.81 30.51 -4.17
N ARG A 17 -1.71 31.77 -3.74
CA ARG A 17 -0.51 32.30 -3.10
C ARG A 17 -0.17 31.58 -1.80
N MET A 18 -1.16 31.29 -0.97
CA MET A 18 -0.96 30.52 0.27
C MET A 18 -0.37 29.12 -0.01
N ILE A 19 -0.87 28.43 -1.04
CA ILE A 19 -0.39 27.11 -1.43
C ILE A 19 1.02 27.20 -2.03
N LEU A 20 1.28 28.15 -2.93
CA LEU A 20 2.61 28.37 -3.52
C LEU A 20 3.66 28.75 -2.46
N ASP A 21 3.31 29.65 -1.53
CA ASP A 21 4.19 30.04 -0.42
C ASP A 21 4.63 28.83 0.42
N TYR A 22 3.74 27.85 0.61
CA TYR A 22 4.06 26.59 1.28
C TYR A 22 4.94 25.70 0.41
N LEU A 23 4.52 25.41 -0.82
CA LEU A 23 5.22 24.49 -1.71
C LEU A 23 6.65 24.96 -2.02
N HIS A 24 6.86 26.25 -2.30
CA HIS A 24 8.22 26.77 -2.52
C HIS A 24 9.14 26.63 -1.29
N SER A 25 8.57 26.60 -0.08
CA SER A 25 9.34 26.46 1.16
C SER A 25 9.61 25.02 1.58
N GLU A 26 8.78 24.06 1.16
CA GLU A 26 8.79 22.68 1.68
C GLU A 26 9.05 21.62 0.59
N ALA A 27 8.63 21.87 -0.65
CA ALA A 27 8.59 20.87 -1.71
C ALA A 27 9.95 20.65 -2.38
N SER A 28 10.32 19.39 -2.54
CA SER A 28 11.43 18.95 -3.39
C SER A 28 10.96 17.86 -4.35
N PHE A 29 11.30 18.01 -5.62
CA PHE A 29 10.97 17.02 -6.65
C PHE A 29 12.21 16.26 -7.11
N ARG A 30 12.12 14.92 -7.15
CA ARG A 30 13.06 14.10 -7.92
C ARG A 30 12.67 14.13 -9.39
N ILE A 31 13.29 15.01 -10.15
CA ILE A 31 12.98 15.23 -11.57
C ILE A 31 13.10 13.93 -12.38
N LYS A 32 11.97 13.50 -12.95
CA LYS A 32 11.88 12.39 -13.91
C LYS A 32 11.42 12.95 -15.25
N ARG A 33 11.96 12.40 -16.34
CA ARG A 33 11.43 12.65 -17.68
C ARG A 33 10.00 12.10 -17.77
N VAL A 34 9.09 12.87 -18.36
CA VAL A 34 7.75 12.40 -18.65
C VAL A 34 7.79 11.25 -19.66
N GLN A 35 7.07 10.18 -19.34
CA GLN A 35 6.86 9.06 -20.24
C GLN A 35 5.56 9.33 -20.99
N GLY A 36 5.56 9.20 -22.32
CA GLY A 36 4.34 9.38 -23.11
C GLY A 36 3.21 8.47 -22.61
N PHE A 37 2.00 9.02 -22.55
CA PHE A 37 0.85 8.38 -21.90
C PHE A 37 0.49 7.06 -22.58
N GLU A 38 0.62 6.94 -23.91
CA GLU A 38 0.38 5.68 -24.61
C GLU A 38 1.25 4.56 -24.07
N ARG A 39 2.56 4.80 -23.96
CA ARG A 39 3.51 3.80 -23.49
C ARG A 39 3.22 3.41 -22.04
N TRP A 40 2.91 4.40 -21.20
CA TRP A 40 2.59 4.17 -19.79
C TRP A 40 1.25 3.42 -19.62
N TYR A 41 0.24 3.73 -20.42
CA TYR A 41 -1.07 3.08 -20.36
C TYR A 41 -1.04 1.66 -20.93
N ARG A 42 -0.21 1.39 -21.94
CA ARG A 42 0.00 0.02 -22.44
C ARG A 42 0.61 -0.90 -21.39
N SER A 43 1.40 -0.38 -20.44
CA SER A 43 1.91 -1.16 -19.30
C SER A 43 0.94 -1.25 -18.11
N ARG A 44 -0.35 -0.92 -18.28
CA ARG A 44 -1.36 -0.96 -17.19
C ARG A 44 -1.51 -2.29 -16.49
N ALA A 45 -1.20 -3.41 -17.15
CA ALA A 45 -1.18 -4.71 -16.51
C ALA A 45 -0.14 -4.82 -15.36
N GLU A 46 0.88 -3.94 -15.35
CA GLU A 46 1.97 -3.96 -14.37
C GLU A 46 1.65 -3.11 -13.13
N TRP A 47 1.00 -1.97 -13.30
CA TRP A 47 0.81 -0.99 -12.22
C TRP A 47 -0.61 -0.90 -11.69
N MET A 48 -1.60 -1.42 -12.41
CA MET A 48 -3.00 -1.32 -12.01
C MET A 48 -3.31 -2.26 -10.85
N ILE A 49 -3.90 -1.70 -9.78
CA ILE A 49 -4.32 -2.48 -8.62
C ILE A 49 -5.69 -3.11 -8.85
N LYS A 50 -5.89 -4.33 -8.35
CA LYS A 50 -7.22 -4.93 -8.24
C LYS A 50 -8.03 -4.11 -7.23
N GLY A 51 -9.25 -3.73 -7.60
CA GLY A 51 -10.14 -2.95 -6.75
C GLY A 51 -11.52 -2.84 -7.40
N SER A 52 -12.56 -2.70 -6.59
CA SER A 52 -13.93 -2.56 -7.08
C SER A 52 -14.06 -1.32 -7.98
N MET A 53 -14.91 -1.44 -9.00
CA MET A 53 -15.32 -0.35 -9.88
C MET A 53 -16.83 -0.31 -9.96
N SER A 54 -17.36 0.88 -10.20
CA SER A 54 -18.80 1.09 -10.33
C SER A 54 -19.26 0.96 -11.78
N GLY A 55 -20.25 0.10 -12.03
CA GLY A 55 -21.18 0.22 -13.17
C GLY A 55 -20.76 -0.31 -14.54
N GLU A 56 -19.54 -0.82 -14.73
CA GLU A 56 -19.08 -1.28 -16.05
C GLU A 56 -19.19 -2.80 -16.24
N LYS A 57 -19.45 -3.24 -17.48
CA LYS A 57 -19.48 -4.66 -17.88
C LYS A 57 -18.09 -5.17 -18.21
N THR A 58 -17.78 -6.40 -17.81
CA THR A 58 -16.55 -7.14 -18.13
C THR A 58 -16.57 -7.66 -19.58
N ILE A 59 -15.43 -8.13 -20.09
CA ILE A 59 -15.36 -8.83 -21.38
C ILE A 59 -16.20 -10.11 -21.36
N LEU A 60 -16.23 -10.81 -20.23
CA LEU A 60 -16.95 -12.08 -20.10
C LEU A 60 -18.48 -11.88 -20.15
N ASP A 61 -18.97 -10.70 -19.75
CA ASP A 61 -20.38 -10.32 -19.95
C ASP A 61 -20.76 -10.18 -21.43
N THR A 62 -19.77 -10.01 -22.31
CA THR A 62 -19.95 -9.97 -23.77
C THR A 62 -19.61 -11.29 -24.45
N GLU A 63 -19.22 -12.33 -23.69
CA GLU A 63 -18.78 -13.64 -24.19
C GLU A 63 -19.44 -14.80 -23.40
N PRO A 64 -20.75 -15.02 -23.57
CA PRO A 64 -21.49 -16.00 -22.78
C PRO A 64 -21.00 -17.44 -22.97
N VAL A 65 -20.46 -17.78 -24.15
CA VAL A 65 -19.92 -19.11 -24.46
C VAL A 65 -18.68 -19.42 -23.62
N VAL A 66 -17.77 -18.46 -23.51
CA VAL A 66 -16.55 -18.58 -22.69
C VAL A 66 -16.92 -18.65 -21.21
N MET A 67 -17.87 -17.82 -20.78
CA MET A 67 -18.36 -17.86 -19.40
C MET A 67 -18.99 -19.21 -19.05
N ALA A 68 -19.78 -19.80 -19.96
CA ALA A 68 -20.36 -21.12 -19.79
C ALA A 68 -19.28 -22.21 -19.65
N LYS A 69 -18.31 -22.26 -20.57
CA LYS A 69 -17.21 -23.23 -20.52
C LYS A 69 -16.36 -23.12 -19.24
N LEU A 70 -16.09 -21.90 -18.78
CA LEU A 70 -15.36 -21.70 -17.52
C LEU A 70 -16.17 -22.20 -16.31
N LYS A 71 -17.50 -21.98 -16.30
CA LYS A 71 -18.39 -22.52 -15.27
C LYS A 71 -18.47 -24.04 -15.31
N ASP A 72 -18.49 -24.65 -16.51
CA ASP A 72 -18.49 -26.11 -16.69
C ASP A 72 -17.21 -26.74 -16.15
N LEU A 73 -16.08 -26.02 -16.20
CA LEU A 73 -14.81 -26.41 -15.58
C LEU A 73 -14.78 -26.20 -14.06
N GLY A 74 -15.87 -25.71 -13.46
CA GLY A 74 -15.98 -25.40 -12.04
C GLY A 74 -15.25 -24.12 -11.61
N LEU A 75 -14.82 -23.28 -12.56
CA LEU A 75 -14.11 -22.04 -12.26
C LEU A 75 -15.11 -20.93 -11.90
N LYS A 76 -14.91 -20.27 -10.76
CA LYS A 76 -15.72 -19.10 -10.39
C LYS A 76 -15.31 -17.88 -11.21
N VAL A 77 -16.29 -17.27 -11.86
CA VAL A 77 -16.14 -16.05 -12.66
C VAL A 77 -17.15 -15.03 -12.14
N ASP A 78 -16.68 -13.99 -11.45
CA ASP A 78 -17.54 -12.91 -10.97
C ASP A 78 -18.05 -12.02 -12.13
N GLY A 79 -19.33 -11.64 -12.05
CA GLY A 79 -19.95 -10.63 -12.92
C GLY A 79 -19.70 -9.18 -12.48
N HIS A 80 -18.96 -8.97 -11.38
CA HIS A 80 -18.62 -7.63 -10.91
C HIS A 80 -17.29 -7.17 -11.54
N ALA A 81 -17.33 -6.08 -12.31
CA ALA A 81 -16.12 -5.50 -12.88
C ALA A 81 -15.23 -4.87 -11.80
N ASN A 82 -13.96 -5.25 -11.80
CA ASN A 82 -12.90 -4.57 -11.08
C ASN A 82 -12.08 -3.70 -12.06
N LYS A 83 -11.16 -2.88 -11.55
CA LYS A 83 -10.28 -2.01 -12.36
C LYS A 83 -9.57 -2.77 -13.48
N MET A 84 -9.08 -3.99 -13.19
CA MET A 84 -8.39 -4.84 -14.16
C MET A 84 -9.33 -5.33 -15.26
N HIS A 85 -10.56 -5.72 -14.93
CA HIS A 85 -11.56 -6.15 -15.93
C HIS A 85 -11.88 -5.04 -16.93
N ILE A 86 -11.97 -3.80 -16.46
CA ILE A 86 -12.20 -2.63 -17.33
C ILE A 86 -10.96 -2.36 -18.20
N ALA A 87 -9.76 -2.45 -17.61
CA ALA A 87 -8.51 -2.26 -18.34
C ALA A 87 -8.31 -3.25 -19.50
N GLU A 88 -8.86 -4.46 -19.38
CA GLU A 88 -8.87 -5.43 -20.47
C GLU A 88 -9.76 -5.00 -21.64
N LYS A 89 -10.78 -4.18 -21.41
CA LYS A 89 -11.68 -3.71 -22.46
C LYS A 89 -11.23 -2.37 -23.06
N VAL A 90 -10.74 -1.48 -22.21
CA VAL A 90 -10.40 -0.11 -22.57
C VAL A 90 -8.97 -0.05 -23.13
N ASP A 91 -8.82 0.59 -24.29
CA ASP A 91 -7.53 0.83 -24.92
C ASP A 91 -7.12 2.31 -24.83
N TYR A 92 -5.91 2.62 -25.31
CA TYR A 92 -5.38 3.98 -25.31
C TYR A 92 -6.26 4.96 -26.09
N THR A 93 -6.81 4.53 -27.23
CA THR A 93 -7.66 5.37 -28.09
C THR A 93 -8.90 5.84 -27.33
N TRP A 94 -9.54 4.94 -26.60
CA TRP A 94 -10.67 5.29 -25.74
C TRP A 94 -10.25 6.27 -24.64
N MET A 95 -9.12 6.01 -23.96
CA MET A 95 -8.62 6.89 -22.90
C MET A 95 -8.32 8.30 -23.39
N ILE A 96 -7.70 8.47 -24.56
CA ILE A 96 -7.44 9.79 -25.13
C ILE A 96 -8.72 10.49 -25.53
N ALA A 97 -9.72 9.78 -26.07
CA ALA A 97 -11.01 10.37 -26.42
C ALA A 97 -11.74 10.93 -25.19
N VAL A 98 -11.47 10.44 -23.97
CA VAL A 98 -12.01 11.05 -22.73
C VAL A 98 -11.51 12.48 -22.53
N LEU A 99 -10.28 12.79 -22.98
CA LEU A 99 -9.73 14.15 -22.87
C LEU A 99 -10.43 15.16 -23.80
N ASP A 100 -11.25 14.68 -24.75
CA ASP A 100 -12.11 15.51 -25.60
C ASP A 100 -13.51 15.72 -25.00
N MET A 101 -13.84 15.01 -23.92
CA MET A 101 -15.07 15.20 -23.16
C MET A 101 -14.89 16.25 -22.06
N ASP A 102 -16.01 16.75 -21.55
CA ASP A 102 -15.99 17.64 -20.39
C ASP A 102 -15.27 16.99 -19.19
N PRO A 103 -14.42 17.73 -18.46
CA PRO A 103 -13.70 17.20 -17.31
C PRO A 103 -14.68 17.03 -16.16
N VAL A 104 -15.15 15.79 -15.94
CA VAL A 104 -16.14 15.44 -14.92
C VAL A 104 -15.61 14.30 -14.05
N HIS A 105 -15.70 14.48 -12.73
CA HIS A 105 -15.33 13.45 -11.75
C HIS A 105 -16.60 12.78 -11.20
N LEU A 106 -16.90 11.60 -11.72
CA LEU A 106 -18.03 10.78 -11.28
C LEU A 106 -17.57 9.76 -10.23
N ALA A 107 -18.32 9.62 -9.14
CA ALA A 107 -18.06 8.60 -8.13
C ALA A 107 -19.34 7.95 -7.58
N LYS A 108 -19.24 6.70 -7.12
CA LYS A 108 -20.31 6.00 -6.38
C LYS A 108 -19.99 5.97 -4.90
N MET A 109 -20.97 6.27 -4.04
CA MET A 109 -20.79 6.13 -2.59
C MET A 109 -20.87 4.68 -2.14
N HIS A 110 -19.94 4.31 -1.28
CA HIS A 110 -19.85 3.04 -0.57
C HIS A 110 -19.64 3.34 0.92
N THR A 111 -20.12 2.49 1.82
CA THR A 111 -19.83 2.61 3.25
C THR A 111 -18.47 1.98 3.57
N LYS A 112 -17.65 2.68 4.36
CA LYS A 112 -16.40 2.13 4.91
C LYS A 112 -16.71 1.43 6.23
N GLY A 113 -16.54 0.11 6.28
CA GLY A 113 -16.84 -0.70 7.47
C GLY A 113 -15.84 -0.56 8.62
N GLN A 114 -14.74 0.18 8.44
CA GLN A 114 -13.50 0.05 9.22
C GLN A 114 -13.37 0.90 10.49
N GLU A 115 -14.41 1.60 10.98
CA GLU A 115 -14.27 2.47 12.15
C GLU A 115 -15.30 2.22 13.26
N ASN A 116 -14.78 1.89 14.44
CA ASN A 116 -15.53 1.80 15.70
C ASN A 116 -16.39 3.06 15.91
N GLY A 117 -17.70 2.94 15.62
CA GLY A 117 -18.70 3.94 15.96
C GLY A 117 -18.90 5.11 14.98
N LYS A 118 -18.10 5.28 13.90
CA LYS A 118 -18.32 6.32 12.88
C LYS A 118 -18.55 5.71 11.50
N ILE A 119 -19.78 5.82 10.97
CA ILE A 119 -20.08 5.45 9.59
C ILE A 119 -19.38 6.45 8.67
N ARG A 120 -18.38 5.99 7.90
CA ARG A 120 -17.75 6.79 6.84
C ARG A 120 -18.21 6.33 5.48
N SER A 121 -18.19 7.24 4.52
CA SER A 121 -18.40 6.92 3.11
C SER A 121 -17.08 7.00 2.33
N ILE A 122 -16.91 6.09 1.37
CA ILE A 122 -15.88 6.11 0.34
C ILE A 122 -16.55 6.35 -1.01
N GLN A 123 -16.05 7.32 -1.76
CA GLN A 123 -16.50 7.63 -3.10
C GLN A 123 -15.54 7.00 -4.11
N GLY A 124 -15.96 5.89 -4.73
CA GLY A 124 -15.18 5.21 -5.77
C GLY A 124 -15.33 5.90 -7.12
N SER A 125 -14.25 6.54 -7.59
CA SER A 125 -14.20 7.27 -8.87
C SER A 125 -14.32 6.37 -10.09
N CYS A 126 -14.74 6.95 -11.22
CA CYS A 126 -14.73 6.29 -12.52
C CYS A 126 -13.31 5.92 -13.00
N TYR A 127 -13.26 5.01 -13.99
CA TYR A 127 -12.01 4.41 -14.44
C TYR A 127 -11.03 5.46 -15.01
N SER A 128 -11.54 6.39 -15.83
CA SER A 128 -10.71 7.43 -16.46
C SER A 128 -10.05 8.34 -15.45
N HIS A 129 -10.80 8.79 -14.43
CA HIS A 129 -10.26 9.62 -13.35
C HIS A 129 -9.17 8.87 -12.56
N TYR A 130 -9.37 7.58 -12.28
CA TYR A 130 -8.33 6.75 -11.64
C TYR A 130 -7.06 6.65 -12.50
N VAL A 131 -7.19 6.43 -13.82
CA VAL A 131 -6.06 6.30 -14.74
C VAL A 131 -5.28 7.62 -14.87
N PHE A 132 -5.95 8.73 -15.13
CA PHE A 132 -5.30 10.04 -15.24
C PHE A 132 -4.66 10.49 -13.92
N GLY A 133 -5.33 10.23 -12.80
CA GLY A 133 -4.76 10.48 -11.48
C GLY A 133 -3.51 9.66 -11.24
N ASN A 134 -3.51 8.36 -11.56
CA ASN A 134 -2.33 7.52 -11.36
C ASN A 134 -1.15 7.93 -12.27
N TYR A 135 -1.44 8.31 -13.52
CA TYR A 135 -0.43 8.86 -14.44
C TYR A 135 0.18 10.15 -13.89
N TRP A 136 -0.67 11.08 -13.44
CA TRP A 136 -0.23 12.32 -12.81
C TRP A 136 0.63 12.06 -11.56
N SER A 137 0.19 11.15 -10.67
CA SER A 137 0.92 10.77 -9.45
C SER A 137 2.26 10.09 -9.73
N THR A 138 2.36 9.31 -10.81
CA THR A 138 3.61 8.66 -11.22
C THR A 138 4.71 9.70 -11.51
N HIS A 139 4.34 10.85 -12.06
CA HIS A 139 5.28 11.89 -12.46
C HIS A 139 5.48 12.97 -11.40
N LEU A 140 4.45 13.32 -10.63
CA LEU A 140 4.52 14.42 -9.66
C LEU A 140 4.50 13.89 -8.22
N GLU A 141 3.39 13.32 -7.75
CA GLU A 141 3.23 12.87 -6.36
C GLU A 141 4.35 11.94 -5.89
N SER A 142 4.65 10.87 -6.62
CA SER A 142 5.67 9.87 -6.23
C SER A 142 7.11 10.40 -6.25
N THR A 143 7.30 11.61 -6.77
CA THR A 143 8.59 12.30 -6.82
C THR A 143 8.68 13.48 -5.87
N LEU A 144 7.55 13.91 -5.32
CA LEU A 144 7.42 14.98 -4.36
C LEU A 144 7.75 14.48 -2.96
N THR A 145 8.67 15.17 -2.29
CA THR A 145 8.82 15.13 -0.84
C THR A 145 8.56 16.52 -0.27
N LEU A 146 7.94 16.56 0.91
CA LEU A 146 7.71 17.80 1.66
C LEU A 146 8.53 17.71 2.95
N LYS A 147 9.29 18.75 3.29
CA LYS A 147 10.18 18.72 4.46
C LYS A 147 9.42 18.47 5.77
N SER A 148 8.27 19.11 5.99
CA SER A 148 7.41 18.88 7.16
C SER A 148 6.54 17.63 7.08
N ALA A 149 6.23 17.11 5.89
CA ALA A 149 5.27 16.02 5.79
C ALA A 149 5.91 14.63 5.89
N THR A 150 5.26 13.69 6.57
CA THR A 150 5.72 12.29 6.71
C THR A 150 5.46 11.46 5.43
N MET A 151 4.96 12.07 4.35
CA MET A 151 4.61 11.41 3.08
C MET A 151 5.80 11.27 2.12
N ASN A 152 5.85 10.18 1.35
CA ASN A 152 6.84 9.90 0.29
C ASN A 152 8.32 9.94 0.73
N LYS A 153 8.56 9.91 2.04
CA LYS A 153 9.90 9.86 2.63
C LYS A 153 10.40 8.43 2.71
N LYS A 154 11.73 8.32 2.76
CA LYS A 154 12.41 7.05 2.96
C LYS A 154 12.16 6.55 4.37
N ASN A 155 12.09 5.23 4.54
CA ASN A 155 11.85 4.62 5.86
C ASN A 155 12.83 5.13 6.93
N SER A 156 14.11 5.31 6.60
CA SER A 156 15.12 5.90 7.48
C SER A 156 14.74 7.27 8.04
N GLN A 157 14.26 8.15 7.17
CA GLN A 157 13.79 9.49 7.54
C GLN A 157 12.55 9.39 8.43
N LEU A 158 11.62 8.49 8.12
CA LEU A 158 10.46 8.23 8.98
C LEU A 158 10.88 7.75 10.39
N LEU A 159 11.93 6.93 10.49
CA LEU A 159 12.50 6.52 11.77
C LEU A 159 13.10 7.71 12.52
N GLU A 160 13.86 8.55 11.82
CA GLU A 160 14.50 9.75 12.37
C GLU A 160 13.45 10.73 12.90
N GLU A 161 12.37 10.98 12.17
CA GLU A 161 11.25 11.82 12.63
C GLU A 161 10.58 11.27 13.89
N LYS A 162 10.38 9.96 13.95
CA LYS A 162 9.80 9.30 15.12
C LYS A 162 10.73 9.43 16.33
N GLU A 163 12.04 9.29 16.12
CA GLU A 163 13.05 9.48 17.16
C GLU A 163 13.14 10.95 17.60
N GLU A 164 13.00 11.92 16.69
CA GLU A 164 12.92 13.34 17.01
C GLU A 164 11.71 13.65 17.91
N ARG A 165 10.52 13.14 17.57
CA ARG A 165 9.32 13.26 18.41
C ARG A 165 9.52 12.61 19.77
N ARG A 166 10.16 11.44 19.82
CA ARG A 166 10.52 10.75 21.08
C ARG A 166 11.47 11.58 21.94
N ARG A 167 12.51 12.18 21.35
CA ARG A 167 13.43 13.07 22.08
C ARG A 167 12.73 14.33 22.57
N ALA A 168 11.87 14.92 21.74
CA ALA A 168 11.07 16.08 22.12
C ALA A 168 10.16 15.79 23.32
N SER A 169 9.61 14.57 23.45
CA SER A 169 8.78 14.20 24.60
C SER A 169 9.52 14.05 25.93
N VAL A 170 10.86 14.02 25.93
CA VAL A 170 11.68 14.10 27.17
C VAL A 170 11.81 15.56 27.63
N ASN A 171 11.81 16.51 26.70
CA ASN A 171 12.03 17.91 27.01
C ASN A 171 10.76 18.58 27.54
N THR A 172 10.61 18.72 28.85
CA THR A 172 9.43 19.36 29.46
C THR A 172 9.45 20.90 29.40
N ALA A 173 10.51 21.51 28.88
CA ALA A 173 10.60 22.96 28.71
C ALA A 173 9.88 23.46 27.44
N THR A 174 9.45 22.57 26.56
CA THR A 174 8.72 22.90 25.32
C THR A 174 7.32 22.29 25.33
N TYR A 175 6.40 22.91 24.59
CA TYR A 175 5.00 22.52 24.50
C TYR A 175 4.69 21.90 23.15
N LYS A 176 4.01 20.76 23.14
CA LYS A 176 3.65 20.02 21.93
C LYS A 176 2.17 20.20 21.70
N VAL A 177 1.82 20.47 20.46
CA VAL A 177 0.45 20.60 19.99
C VAL A 177 0.16 19.46 19.04
N CYS A 178 -0.96 18.78 19.27
CA CYS A 178 -1.54 17.80 18.36
C CYS A 178 -2.90 18.36 17.95
N ALA A 179 -3.09 18.58 16.66
CA ALA A 179 -4.30 19.15 16.11
C ALA A 179 -4.94 18.19 15.11
N ASP A 180 -6.21 17.87 15.36
CA ASP A 180 -7.06 17.07 14.47
C ASP A 180 -8.32 17.86 14.05
N TYR A 181 -8.84 17.56 12.87
CA TYR A 181 -10.04 18.17 12.32
C TYR A 181 -11.19 17.13 12.31
N PRO A 182 -12.47 17.50 12.55
CA PRO A 182 -13.56 16.52 12.61
C PRO A 182 -13.80 15.74 11.31
N ASP A 183 -13.66 16.44 10.16
CA ASP A 183 -13.75 15.90 8.81
C ASP A 183 -13.04 16.85 7.83
N PHE A 184 -11.70 16.86 7.86
CA PHE A 184 -10.90 17.80 7.07
C PHE A 184 -11.25 17.76 5.57
N GLY A 185 -11.43 16.53 5.06
CA GLY A 185 -11.80 16.24 3.68
C GLY A 185 -13.10 16.91 3.26
N ALA A 186 -14.13 16.91 4.12
CA ALA A 186 -15.40 17.57 3.86
C ALA A 186 -15.28 19.12 3.78
N THR A 187 -14.25 19.70 4.40
CA THR A 187 -14.05 21.16 4.42
C THR A 187 -13.31 21.72 3.21
N HIS A 188 -12.82 20.87 2.31
CA HIS A 188 -12.15 21.34 1.09
C HIS A 188 -13.16 21.77 0.04
N SER A 189 -12.98 22.97 -0.49
CA SER A 189 -13.71 23.37 -1.69
C SER A 189 -13.18 22.61 -2.91
N CYS A 190 -14.02 22.43 -3.92
CA CYS A 190 -13.60 21.85 -5.20
C CYS A 190 -12.46 22.67 -5.84
N ARG A 191 -12.53 24.00 -5.70
CA ARG A 191 -11.49 24.95 -6.12
C ARG A 191 -10.14 24.66 -5.46
N GLN A 192 -10.11 24.43 -4.13
CA GLN A 192 -8.87 24.13 -3.41
C GLN A 192 -8.20 22.86 -3.93
N GLN A 193 -8.99 21.82 -4.23
CA GLN A 193 -8.48 20.57 -4.79
C GLN A 193 -7.80 20.80 -6.15
N ARG A 194 -8.43 21.58 -7.05
CA ARG A 194 -7.82 21.99 -8.33
C ARG A 194 -6.53 22.79 -8.12
N LEU A 195 -6.57 23.84 -7.30
CA LEU A 195 -5.44 24.74 -7.07
C LEU A 195 -4.20 24.00 -6.54
N VAL A 196 -4.37 23.03 -5.64
CA VAL A 196 -3.25 22.22 -5.15
C VAL A 196 -2.53 21.53 -6.30
N LEU A 197 -3.26 20.89 -7.22
CA LEU A 197 -2.65 20.19 -8.36
C LEU A 197 -1.93 21.15 -9.30
N GLU A 198 -2.52 22.31 -9.60
CA GLU A 198 -1.91 23.33 -10.45
C GLU A 198 -0.63 23.92 -9.82
N CYS A 199 -0.66 24.24 -8.53
CA CYS A 199 0.49 24.80 -7.83
C CYS A 199 1.64 23.79 -7.71
N ILE A 200 1.33 22.49 -7.52
CA ILE A 200 2.33 21.42 -7.54
C ILE A 200 3.03 21.36 -8.90
N LEU A 201 2.28 21.41 -10.01
CA LEU A 201 2.89 21.42 -11.34
C LEU A 201 3.76 22.66 -11.54
N GLU A 202 3.29 23.85 -11.15
CA GLU A 202 4.04 25.10 -11.27
C GLU A 202 5.38 25.02 -10.53
N VAL A 203 5.37 24.56 -9.27
CA VAL A 203 6.59 24.42 -8.47
C VAL A 203 7.50 23.33 -9.07
N ALA A 204 6.95 22.21 -9.52
CA ALA A 204 7.74 21.16 -10.18
C ALA A 204 8.46 21.68 -11.43
N CYS A 205 7.76 22.46 -12.28
CA CYS A 205 8.34 23.11 -13.45
C CYS A 205 9.45 24.08 -13.06
N SER A 206 9.25 24.88 -12.01
CA SER A 206 10.28 25.79 -11.49
C SER A 206 11.53 25.06 -10.98
N GLN A 207 11.39 23.79 -10.58
CA GLN A 207 12.49 22.91 -10.16
C GLN A 207 13.07 22.05 -11.31
N GLY A 208 12.63 22.25 -12.56
CA GLY A 208 13.19 21.58 -13.74
C GLY A 208 12.40 20.39 -14.27
N PHE A 209 11.17 20.15 -13.80
CA PHE A 209 10.26 19.20 -14.45
C PHE A 209 9.83 19.75 -15.81
N LEU A 210 9.93 18.92 -16.86
CA LEU A 210 9.59 19.30 -18.23
C LEU A 210 8.39 18.48 -18.69
N PRO A 211 7.15 18.97 -18.51
CA PRO A 211 5.96 18.30 -19.00
C PRO A 211 5.87 18.38 -20.53
N ASP A 212 5.44 17.31 -21.17
CA ASP A 212 5.08 17.35 -22.59
C ASP A 212 3.62 17.82 -22.79
N ALA A 213 3.23 18.06 -24.05
CA ALA A 213 1.90 18.57 -24.38
C ALA A 213 0.77 17.60 -23.97
N GLU A 214 1.02 16.29 -24.04
CA GLU A 214 0.05 15.27 -23.64
C GLU A 214 -0.17 15.28 -22.13
N PHE A 215 0.90 15.36 -21.34
CA PHE A 215 0.84 15.51 -19.90
C PHE A 215 0.11 16.79 -19.47
N LEU A 216 0.39 17.93 -20.12
CA LEU A 216 -0.31 19.18 -19.83
C LEU A 216 -1.82 19.08 -20.12
N ARG A 217 -2.21 18.40 -21.20
CA ARG A 217 -3.61 18.15 -21.55
C ARG A 217 -4.29 17.29 -20.48
N ILE A 218 -3.64 16.20 -20.06
CA ILE A 218 -4.16 15.33 -18.99
C ILE A 218 -4.25 16.08 -17.66
N HIS A 219 -3.21 16.82 -17.29
CA HIS A 219 -3.20 17.62 -16.07
C HIS A 219 -4.36 18.61 -16.03
N LYS A 220 -4.57 19.35 -17.13
CA LYS A 220 -5.67 20.32 -17.24
C LYS A 220 -7.04 19.64 -17.10
N TRP A 221 -7.27 18.54 -17.81
CA TRP A 221 -8.53 17.80 -17.71
C TRP A 221 -8.74 17.28 -16.28
N TYR A 222 -7.69 16.69 -15.70
CA TYR A 222 -7.75 16.10 -14.37
C TYR A 222 -8.01 17.15 -13.29
N SER A 223 -7.27 18.26 -13.28
CA SER A 223 -7.44 19.33 -12.29
C SER A 223 -8.81 19.99 -12.39
N GLN A 224 -9.31 20.22 -13.61
CA GLN A 224 -10.64 20.80 -13.83
C GLN A 224 -11.78 19.87 -13.41
N SER A 225 -11.59 18.54 -13.47
CA SER A 225 -12.62 17.58 -13.07
C SER A 225 -12.99 17.68 -11.58
N PHE A 226 -12.09 18.22 -10.74
CA PHE A 226 -12.38 18.44 -9.32
C PHE A 226 -13.46 19.51 -9.10
N GLU A 227 -13.69 20.44 -10.02
CA GLU A 227 -14.78 21.44 -9.95
C GLU A 227 -16.13 20.94 -10.50
N ASN A 228 -16.09 19.78 -11.18
CA ASN A 228 -17.24 19.10 -11.75
C ASN A 228 -17.38 17.70 -11.14
N GLN A 229 -17.44 17.66 -9.81
CA GLN A 229 -17.61 16.43 -9.04
C GLN A 229 -19.09 16.06 -8.88
N TYR A 230 -19.41 14.80 -9.15
CA TYR A 230 -20.74 14.24 -8.93
C TYR A 230 -20.64 12.90 -8.23
N TRP A 231 -21.54 12.67 -7.28
CA TRP A 231 -21.64 11.40 -6.58
C TRP A 231 -23.02 10.79 -6.78
N MET A 232 -23.05 9.46 -6.90
CA MET A 232 -24.29 8.70 -7.03
C MET A 232 -24.69 8.12 -5.68
N ARG A 233 -25.93 8.37 -5.28
CA ARG A 233 -26.54 7.77 -4.08
C ARG A 233 -26.83 6.28 -4.35
N PRO A 234 -26.39 5.33 -3.51
CA PRO A 234 -26.42 3.91 -3.86
C PRO A 234 -27.81 3.27 -3.80
N ASP A 235 -28.76 3.87 -3.09
CA ASP A 235 -30.15 3.42 -2.96
C ASP A 235 -31.05 3.96 -4.07
N THR A 236 -30.93 5.24 -4.44
CA THR A 236 -31.78 5.86 -5.49
C THR A 236 -31.14 5.87 -6.88
N TYR A 237 -29.83 5.64 -6.98
CA TYR A 237 -29.04 5.79 -8.21
C TYR A 237 -29.08 7.20 -8.84
N GLU A 238 -29.49 8.21 -8.07
CA GLU A 238 -29.49 9.60 -8.50
C GLU A 238 -28.11 10.23 -8.34
N TRP A 239 -27.78 11.14 -9.25
CA TRP A 239 -26.53 11.89 -9.26
C TRP A 239 -26.71 13.26 -8.61
N TYR A 240 -25.79 13.59 -7.70
CA TYR A 240 -25.74 14.86 -7.00
C TYR A 240 -24.41 15.55 -7.28
N ARG A 241 -24.45 16.84 -7.62
CA ARG A 241 -23.23 17.64 -7.77
C ARG A 241 -22.66 17.98 -6.39
N ALA A 242 -21.37 17.73 -6.19
CA ALA A 242 -20.67 18.19 -5.01
C ALA A 242 -20.32 19.67 -5.15
N THR A 243 -20.67 20.47 -4.14
CA THR A 243 -20.24 21.88 -4.02
C THR A 243 -18.99 22.01 -3.15
N THR A 244 -18.84 21.11 -2.19
CA THR A 244 -17.71 20.99 -1.27
C THR A 244 -17.43 19.51 -0.96
N GLY A 245 -16.28 19.26 -0.36
CA GLY A 245 -15.84 17.94 0.07
C GLY A 245 -14.94 17.27 -0.95
N MET A 246 -14.04 16.43 -0.44
CA MET A 246 -13.14 15.62 -1.23
C MET A 246 -13.56 14.16 -1.17
N PHE A 247 -13.59 13.50 -2.32
CA PHE A 247 -13.91 12.08 -2.44
C PHE A 247 -12.76 11.22 -1.88
N SER A 248 -13.07 10.34 -0.92
CA SER A 248 -12.07 9.59 -0.13
C SER A 248 -11.54 8.29 -0.81
N GLY A 249 -11.71 8.17 -2.13
CA GLY A 249 -11.20 7.06 -2.96
C GLY A 249 -10.31 7.50 -4.12
N VAL A 250 -9.88 8.77 -4.13
CA VAL A 250 -9.02 9.37 -5.14
C VAL A 250 -7.56 9.14 -4.77
N VAL A 251 -6.69 8.92 -5.77
CA VAL A 251 -5.26 8.64 -5.55
C VAL A 251 -4.57 9.75 -4.72
N GLN A 252 -4.94 11.02 -4.93
CA GLN A 252 -4.30 12.19 -4.31
C GLN A 252 -4.99 12.67 -3.03
N THR A 253 -5.96 11.94 -2.46
CA THR A 253 -6.68 12.38 -1.24
C THR A 253 -5.70 12.74 -0.11
N THR A 254 -4.72 11.87 0.16
CA THR A 254 -3.70 12.13 1.19
C THR A 254 -2.79 13.30 0.84
N LEU A 255 -2.37 13.41 -0.43
CA LEU A 255 -1.54 14.52 -0.90
C LEU A 255 -2.24 15.87 -0.73
N ILE A 256 -3.49 15.99 -1.19
CA ILE A 256 -4.26 17.23 -1.12
C ILE A 256 -4.45 17.65 0.33
N ASN A 257 -4.88 16.72 1.20
CA ASN A 257 -4.99 17.00 2.64
C ASN A 257 -3.65 17.49 3.22
N THR A 258 -2.56 16.79 2.92
CA THR A 258 -1.23 17.13 3.47
C THR A 258 -0.78 18.53 3.04
N VAL A 259 -0.89 18.85 1.75
CA VAL A 259 -0.49 20.18 1.22
C VAL A 259 -1.38 21.28 1.81
N MET A 260 -2.69 21.05 1.90
CA MET A 260 -3.60 22.03 2.47
C MET A 260 -3.37 22.24 3.97
N ASN A 261 -3.10 21.17 4.73
CA ASN A 261 -2.79 21.28 6.15
C ASN A 261 -1.53 22.13 6.38
N GLY A 262 -0.47 21.86 5.63
CA GLY A 262 0.77 22.64 5.70
C GLY A 262 0.65 24.09 5.22
N ALA A 263 -0.11 24.33 4.15
CA ALA A 263 -0.41 25.67 3.66
C ALA A 263 -1.21 26.48 4.69
N LEU A 264 -2.24 25.88 5.28
CA LEU A 264 -3.03 26.49 6.35
C LEU A 264 -2.19 26.75 7.59
N ARG A 265 -1.33 25.82 8.02
CA ARG A 265 -0.40 26.03 9.13
C ARG A 265 0.46 27.29 8.93
N ARG A 266 1.05 27.46 7.74
CA ARG A 266 1.82 28.67 7.42
C ARG A 266 0.94 29.92 7.42
N HIS A 267 -0.29 29.81 6.92
CA HIS A 267 -1.27 30.90 6.98
C HIS A 267 -1.61 31.32 8.42
N TYR A 268 -1.77 30.35 9.32
CA TYR A 268 -2.03 30.59 10.75
C TYR A 268 -0.87 31.35 11.40
N LEU A 269 0.37 30.93 11.18
CA LEU A 269 1.56 31.62 11.70
C LEU A 269 1.69 33.05 11.15
N LYS A 270 1.41 33.25 9.86
CA LYS A 270 1.39 34.58 9.23
C LYS A 270 0.29 35.46 9.81
N THR A 271 -0.91 34.91 10.01
CA THR A 271 -2.04 35.63 10.62
C THR A 271 -1.71 36.06 12.05
N LEU A 272 -1.16 35.17 12.87
CA LEU A 272 -0.69 35.47 14.21
C LEU A 272 0.36 36.59 14.24
N SER A 273 1.33 36.54 13.34
CA SER A 273 2.32 37.61 13.19
C SER A 273 1.68 38.96 12.83
N LEU A 274 0.68 38.98 11.93
CA LEU A 274 -0.05 40.20 11.55
C LEU A 274 -0.95 40.73 12.67
N MET A 275 -1.44 39.86 13.55
CA MET A 275 -2.21 40.22 14.75
C MET A 275 -1.31 40.72 15.90
N GLY A 276 0.01 40.79 15.72
CA GLY A 276 0.95 41.23 16.75
C GLY A 276 1.29 40.16 17.79
N SER A 277 0.94 38.89 17.54
CA SER A 277 1.27 37.75 18.40
C SER A 277 2.10 36.72 17.63
N PRO A 278 3.35 37.06 17.21
CA PRO A 278 4.16 36.15 16.41
C PRO A 278 4.48 34.87 17.19
N VAL A 279 4.25 33.73 16.55
CA VAL A 279 4.52 32.41 17.11
C VAL A 279 5.69 31.77 16.37
N SER A 280 6.63 31.18 17.14
CA SER A 280 7.76 30.43 16.61
C SER A 280 7.56 28.94 16.85
N MET A 281 7.65 28.16 15.79
CA MET A 281 7.48 26.71 15.82
C MET A 281 8.86 26.06 15.72
N LEU A 282 9.25 25.30 16.76
CA LEU A 282 10.55 24.64 16.83
C LEU A 282 10.64 23.49 15.82
N ARG A 283 9.56 22.72 15.71
CA ARG A 283 9.43 21.54 14.85
C ARG A 283 7.98 21.34 14.45
N ASN A 284 7.75 20.70 13.30
CA ASN A 284 6.42 20.25 12.90
C ASN A 284 6.48 19.01 12.01
N PHE A 285 5.44 18.19 12.12
CA PHE A 285 5.19 17.03 11.27
C PHE A 285 3.72 17.00 10.89
N GLU A 286 3.44 16.65 9.63
CA GLU A 286 2.07 16.58 9.10
C GLU A 286 1.88 15.39 8.16
N LEU A 287 0.70 14.77 8.19
CA LEU A 287 0.31 13.74 7.23
C LEU A 287 -1.21 13.69 7.14
N GLY A 288 -1.73 14.06 5.96
CA GLY A 288 -3.16 14.26 5.80
C GLY A 288 -3.66 15.38 6.70
N ASP A 289 -4.69 15.08 7.50
CA ASP A 289 -5.29 15.96 8.48
C ASP A 289 -4.58 15.99 9.84
N ASP A 290 -3.77 14.98 10.15
CA ASP A 290 -3.00 14.92 11.40
C ASP A 290 -1.83 15.91 11.40
N GLY A 291 -1.75 16.77 12.43
CA GLY A 291 -0.66 17.72 12.63
C GLY A 291 -0.03 17.63 14.02
N TRP A 292 1.30 17.62 14.08
CA TRP A 292 2.11 17.69 15.31
C TRP A 292 3.06 18.89 15.23
N ALA A 293 3.16 19.68 16.29
CA ALA A 293 4.08 20.81 16.35
C ALA A 293 4.65 21.02 17.75
N GLU A 294 5.86 21.57 17.82
CA GLU A 294 6.55 21.90 19.07
C GLU A 294 6.80 23.42 19.17
N PHE A 295 6.53 23.97 20.35
CA PHE A 295 6.61 25.40 20.65
C PHE A 295 7.49 25.66 21.88
N PRO A 296 8.17 26.82 21.94
CA PRO A 296 8.99 27.20 23.08
C PRO A 296 8.18 27.44 24.36
N THR A 297 6.98 27.99 24.25
CA THR A 297 6.13 28.35 25.40
C THR A 297 4.69 27.91 25.22
N ARG A 298 3.98 27.80 26.34
CA ARG A 298 2.56 27.45 26.36
C ARG A 298 1.70 28.48 25.61
N ASP A 299 1.95 29.75 25.85
CA ASP A 299 1.19 30.85 25.25
C ASP A 299 1.26 30.82 23.72
N GLN A 300 2.42 30.45 23.16
CA GLN A 300 2.58 30.30 21.71
C GLN A 300 1.80 29.10 21.16
N ALA A 301 1.79 27.98 21.89
CA ALA A 301 0.98 26.81 21.54
C ALA A 301 -0.52 27.11 21.61
N GLU A 302 -0.97 27.82 22.64
CA GLU A 302 -2.37 28.24 22.81
C GLU A 302 -2.79 29.24 21.73
N ALA A 303 -1.93 30.23 21.40
CA ALA A 303 -2.16 31.16 20.31
C ALA A 303 -2.30 30.45 18.96
N TYR A 304 -1.47 29.43 18.70
CA TYR A 304 -1.56 28.61 17.50
C TYR A 304 -2.89 27.86 17.40
N ILE A 305 -3.39 27.25 18.48
CA ILE A 305 -4.70 26.59 18.46
C ILE A 305 -5.83 27.61 18.32
N ALA A 306 -5.74 28.75 19.00
CA ALA A 306 -6.79 29.78 19.01
C ALA A 306 -7.00 30.46 17.65
N VAL A 307 -5.96 30.56 16.81
CA VAL A 307 -6.09 31.20 15.48
C VAL A 307 -6.79 30.32 14.45
N ILE A 308 -6.84 28.99 14.65
CA ILE A 308 -7.40 28.05 13.67
C ILE A 308 -8.90 28.32 13.42
N PRO A 309 -9.76 28.43 14.45
CA PRO A 309 -11.17 28.83 14.27
C PRO A 309 -11.34 30.23 13.69
N LEU A 310 -10.46 31.18 14.05
CA LEU A 310 -10.50 32.53 13.49
C LEU A 310 -10.22 32.55 11.98
N CYS A 311 -9.46 31.57 11.49
CA CYS A 311 -9.19 31.37 10.07
C CYS A 311 -10.26 30.51 9.37
N GLY A 312 -11.39 30.21 10.02
CA GLY A 312 -12.53 29.50 9.43
C GLY A 312 -12.38 27.98 9.40
N LYS A 313 -11.55 27.39 10.26
CA LYS A 313 -11.42 25.93 10.39
C LYS A 313 -11.85 25.46 11.77
N GLU A 314 -12.68 24.42 11.81
CA GLU A 314 -13.12 23.80 13.05
C GLU A 314 -12.11 22.73 13.50
N LEU A 315 -11.76 22.78 14.78
CA LEU A 315 -10.94 21.76 15.42
C LEU A 315 -11.82 20.74 16.14
N ASN A 316 -11.38 19.49 16.18
CA ASN A 316 -12.08 18.47 16.96
C ASN A 316 -11.74 18.66 18.45
N PRO A 317 -12.70 19.11 19.30
CA PRO A 317 -12.40 19.45 20.69
C PRO A 317 -11.94 18.24 21.51
N LEU A 318 -12.33 17.02 21.13
CA LEU A 318 -11.94 15.79 21.83
C LEU A 318 -10.52 15.31 21.51
N LYS A 319 -9.90 15.87 20.46
CA LYS A 319 -8.62 15.40 19.94
C LYS A 319 -7.57 16.50 19.83
N GLN A 320 -7.78 17.63 20.50
CA GLN A 320 -6.74 18.63 20.68
C GLN A 320 -5.90 18.29 21.91
N LEU A 321 -4.58 18.40 21.79
CA LEU A 321 -3.67 18.23 22.91
C LEU A 321 -2.62 19.35 22.91
N ILE A 322 -2.51 20.07 24.02
CA ILE A 322 -1.38 20.94 24.33
C ILE A 322 -0.71 20.39 25.58
N SER A 323 0.53 19.93 25.49
CA SER A 323 1.21 19.32 26.65
C SER A 323 2.73 19.43 26.56
N SER A 324 3.39 19.58 27.70
CA SER A 324 4.84 19.55 27.80
C SER A 324 5.43 18.14 27.93
N ILE A 325 4.60 17.17 28.34
CA ILE A 325 5.03 15.82 28.74
C ILE A 325 4.67 14.77 27.68
N SER A 326 3.52 14.94 27.04
CA SER A 326 2.93 13.95 26.14
C SER A 326 2.52 14.58 24.83
N SER A 327 2.58 13.81 23.76
CA SER A 327 1.99 14.19 22.46
C SER A 327 1.54 12.96 21.70
N GLU A 328 0.69 13.14 20.71
CA GLU A 328 0.15 12.08 19.87
C GLU A 328 0.35 12.46 18.39
N TYR A 329 0.76 11.51 17.57
CA TYR A 329 0.83 11.68 16.12
C TYR A 329 0.67 10.34 15.44
N LEU A 330 -0.21 10.26 14.42
CA LEU A 330 -0.50 9.04 13.66
C LEU A 330 -0.89 7.84 14.53
N ARG A 331 -1.64 8.10 15.60
CA ARG A 331 -2.14 7.14 16.60
C ARG A 331 -1.04 6.53 17.46
N GLU A 332 0.08 7.23 17.59
CA GLU A 332 1.21 6.89 18.45
C GLU A 332 1.39 7.95 19.53
N TRP A 333 1.50 7.51 20.78
CA TRP A 333 1.73 8.38 21.93
C TRP A 333 3.22 8.49 22.23
N TYR A 334 3.71 9.71 22.37
CA TYR A 334 5.08 10.05 22.72
C TYR A 334 5.08 10.66 24.11
N THR A 335 5.60 9.95 25.11
CA THR A 335 5.58 10.38 26.51
C THR A 335 6.90 10.05 27.19
N ASN A 336 7.58 11.07 27.71
CA ASN A 336 8.82 10.95 28.48
C ASN A 336 9.89 10.05 27.82
N GLY A 337 10.15 10.24 26.52
CA GLY A 337 11.14 9.46 25.79
C GLY A 337 10.69 8.04 25.41
N THR A 338 9.43 7.70 25.64
CA THR A 338 8.84 6.43 25.23
C THR A 338 7.76 6.64 24.18
N ILE A 339 7.63 5.67 23.27
CA ILE A 339 6.59 5.66 22.24
C ILE A 339 5.63 4.50 22.55
N TYR A 340 4.33 4.77 22.54
CA TYR A 340 3.28 3.79 22.82
C TYR A 340 2.30 3.73 21.64
N GLY A 341 2.07 2.54 21.12
CA GLY A 341 1.03 2.31 20.10
C GLY A 341 -0.34 2.03 20.72
N CYS A 342 -1.41 2.17 19.92
CA CYS A 342 -2.78 1.91 20.37
C CYS A 342 -3.11 0.41 20.47
N ALA A 343 -2.89 -0.20 21.63
CA ALA A 343 -3.15 -1.62 21.90
C ALA A 343 -4.59 -2.06 21.55
N SER A 344 -5.59 -1.30 21.99
CA SER A 344 -7.01 -1.60 21.75
C SER A 344 -7.36 -1.64 20.27
N ARG A 345 -6.80 -0.73 19.46
CA ARG A 345 -6.99 -0.72 18.01
C ARG A 345 -6.34 -1.93 17.33
N ALA A 346 -5.12 -2.30 17.73
CA ALA A 346 -4.49 -3.51 17.19
C ALA A 346 -5.32 -4.76 17.51
N LEU A 347 -5.83 -4.85 18.74
CA LEU A 347 -6.68 -5.96 19.14
C LEU A 347 -8.01 -5.99 18.38
N ALA A 348 -8.67 -4.82 18.24
CA ALA A 348 -9.89 -4.71 17.44
C ALA A 348 -9.64 -5.14 15.98
N MET A 349 -8.49 -4.79 15.41
CA MET A 349 -8.14 -5.19 14.04
C MET A 349 -7.85 -6.68 13.90
N LEU A 350 -7.21 -7.30 14.91
CA LEU A 350 -7.04 -8.74 14.95
C LEU A 350 -8.39 -9.48 14.97
N VAL A 351 -9.34 -9.00 15.79
CA VAL A 351 -10.62 -9.68 16.02
C VAL A 351 -11.62 -9.44 14.88
N SER A 352 -11.76 -8.20 14.43
CA SER A 352 -12.73 -7.83 13.38
C SER A 352 -12.22 -8.10 11.96
N GLY A 353 -10.92 -8.34 11.79
CA GLY A 353 -10.30 -8.53 10.48
C GLY A 353 -10.32 -7.29 9.59
N ASN A 354 -9.93 -7.44 8.32
CA ASN A 354 -9.99 -6.36 7.36
C ASN A 354 -11.41 -6.20 6.79
N VAL A 355 -12.23 -5.40 7.47
CA VAL A 355 -13.62 -5.12 7.09
C VAL A 355 -13.77 -4.18 5.87
N GLU A 356 -12.68 -3.77 5.21
CA GLU A 356 -12.74 -3.08 3.90
C GLU A 356 -13.01 -4.05 2.74
N SER A 357 -12.77 -5.35 2.96
CA SER A 357 -12.98 -6.41 1.98
C SER A 357 -14.01 -7.40 2.51
N ASN A 358 -15.09 -7.62 1.75
CA ASN A 358 -16.00 -8.75 2.00
C ASN A 358 -15.36 -10.10 1.59
N ILE A 359 -14.17 -10.07 0.98
CA ILE A 359 -13.41 -11.27 0.63
C ILE A 359 -12.61 -11.67 1.85
N ALA A 360 -12.98 -12.80 2.44
CA ALA A 360 -12.21 -13.41 3.53
C ALA A 360 -10.79 -13.72 3.03
N SER A 361 -9.80 -13.23 3.78
CA SER A 361 -8.41 -13.66 3.61
C SER A 361 -8.29 -15.15 3.92
N ALA A 362 -7.61 -15.91 3.05
CA ALA A 362 -7.45 -17.35 3.21
C ALA A 362 -6.05 -17.84 2.80
N GLY A 363 -5.76 -19.10 3.12
CA GLY A 363 -4.49 -19.75 2.78
C GLY A 363 -3.28 -19.05 3.42
N ALA A 364 -2.16 -18.99 2.69
CA ALA A 364 -0.92 -18.39 3.18
C ALA A 364 -1.01 -16.86 3.43
N VAL A 365 -1.96 -16.17 2.78
CA VAL A 365 -2.20 -14.74 3.01
C VAL A 365 -2.74 -14.52 4.42
N ARG A 366 -3.70 -15.36 4.84
CA ARG A 366 -4.27 -15.30 6.19
C ARG A 366 -3.23 -15.51 7.28
N LEU A 367 -2.35 -16.50 7.11
CA LEU A 367 -1.25 -16.76 8.05
C LEU A 367 -0.31 -15.55 8.21
N ARG A 368 -0.06 -14.83 7.11
CA ARG A 368 0.77 -13.62 7.11
C ARG A 368 0.10 -12.46 7.84
N GLU A 369 -1.18 -12.22 7.55
CA GLU A 369 -1.95 -11.17 8.24
C GLU A 369 -2.06 -11.44 9.75
N LEU A 370 -2.24 -12.70 10.15
CA LEU A 370 -2.22 -13.12 11.55
C LEU A 370 -0.85 -12.85 12.17
N TYR A 371 0.23 -13.27 11.52
CA TYR A 371 1.59 -13.02 11.99
C TYR A 371 1.88 -11.52 12.18
N GLU A 372 1.48 -10.70 11.22
CA GLU A 372 1.63 -9.23 11.27
C GLU A 372 0.81 -8.61 12.42
N SER A 373 -0.41 -9.09 12.62
CA SER A 373 -1.29 -8.64 13.70
C SER A 373 -0.71 -8.98 15.08
N PHE A 374 -0.23 -10.22 15.28
CA PHE A 374 0.39 -10.62 16.55
C PHE A 374 1.75 -9.96 16.78
N SER A 375 2.53 -9.72 15.71
CA SER A 375 3.75 -8.91 15.80
C SER A 375 3.43 -7.48 16.24
N THR A 376 2.37 -6.89 15.69
CA THR A 376 1.90 -5.55 16.10
C THR A 376 1.45 -5.53 17.56
N LEU A 377 0.75 -6.56 18.04
CA LEU A 377 0.39 -6.69 19.45
C LEU A 377 1.62 -6.77 20.35
N ARG A 378 2.63 -7.59 20.00
CA ARG A 378 3.91 -7.64 20.73
C ARG A 378 4.54 -6.24 20.83
N LEU A 379 4.57 -5.50 19.72
CA LEU A 379 5.11 -4.14 19.69
C LEU A 379 4.29 -3.13 20.50
N ARG A 380 3.04 -3.46 20.80
CA ARG A 380 2.14 -2.69 21.68
C ARG A 380 2.09 -3.30 23.10
N HIS A 381 3.20 -3.92 23.51
CA HIS A 381 3.48 -4.43 24.86
C HIS A 381 2.68 -5.66 25.31
N PHE A 382 2.13 -6.43 24.39
CA PHE A 382 1.58 -7.74 24.73
C PHE A 382 2.73 -8.73 25.00
N LYS A 383 2.52 -9.66 25.94
CA LYS A 383 3.51 -10.68 26.30
C LYS A 383 3.96 -11.46 25.06
N PRO A 384 5.25 -11.40 24.66
CA PRO A 384 5.73 -12.03 23.43
C PRO A 384 5.42 -13.52 23.35
N GLU A 385 5.49 -14.23 24.48
CA GLU A 385 5.21 -15.66 24.62
C GLU A 385 3.76 -15.96 24.23
N MET A 386 2.83 -15.14 24.72
CA MET A 386 1.40 -15.28 24.43
C MET A 386 1.11 -14.94 22.96
N CYS A 387 1.68 -13.85 22.44
CA CYS A 387 1.53 -13.48 21.03
C CYS A 387 2.01 -14.60 20.10
N GLN A 388 3.15 -15.22 20.42
CA GLN A 388 3.63 -16.37 19.66
C GLN A 388 2.70 -17.57 19.78
N TYR A 389 2.30 -17.94 21.00
CA TYR A 389 1.45 -19.10 21.24
C TYR A 389 0.13 -19.00 20.46
N TYR A 390 -0.58 -17.87 20.56
CA TYR A 390 -1.85 -17.68 19.86
C TYR A 390 -1.69 -17.59 18.35
N PHE A 391 -0.65 -16.91 17.87
CA PHE A 391 -0.35 -16.91 16.44
C PHE A 391 -0.18 -18.33 15.92
N GLU A 392 0.67 -19.13 16.58
CA GLU A 392 0.95 -20.51 16.17
C GLU A 392 -0.28 -21.40 16.26
N ASP A 393 -1.08 -21.28 17.31
CA ASP A 393 -2.30 -22.07 17.49
C ASP A 393 -3.35 -21.74 16.42
N LEU A 394 -3.58 -20.45 16.16
CA LEU A 394 -4.47 -20.02 15.07
C LEU A 394 -3.92 -20.42 13.70
N ALA A 395 -2.61 -20.35 13.48
CA ALA A 395 -2.00 -20.81 12.23
C ALA A 395 -2.23 -22.31 12.01
N VAL A 396 -2.13 -23.12 13.07
CA VAL A 396 -2.44 -24.56 13.00
C VAL A 396 -3.93 -24.77 12.69
N TYR A 397 -4.82 -24.00 13.30
CA TYR A 397 -6.25 -24.07 13.00
C TYR A 397 -6.57 -23.67 11.55
N GLU A 398 -6.00 -22.58 11.04
CA GLU A 398 -6.21 -22.10 9.66
C GLU A 398 -5.75 -23.14 8.61
N VAL A 399 -4.77 -23.98 8.96
CA VAL A 399 -4.34 -25.11 8.14
C VAL A 399 -5.26 -26.31 8.41
N ARG A 400 -6.39 -26.38 7.71
CA ARG A 400 -7.33 -27.52 7.72
C ARG A 400 -7.84 -27.89 9.11
N HIS A 401 -8.11 -26.91 9.98
CA HIS A 401 -8.58 -27.10 11.35
C HIS A 401 -7.65 -28.01 12.16
N GLY A 402 -6.33 -27.88 11.95
CA GLY A 402 -5.30 -28.62 12.67
C GLY A 402 -5.05 -30.05 12.21
N LYS A 403 -5.75 -30.54 11.16
CA LYS A 403 -5.62 -31.93 10.66
C LYS A 403 -4.19 -32.32 10.27
N LEU A 404 -3.37 -31.37 9.81
CA LEU A 404 -1.98 -31.64 9.42
C LEU A 404 -1.02 -31.75 10.62
N GLY A 405 -1.48 -31.39 11.82
CA GLY A 405 -0.70 -31.40 13.06
C GLY A 405 0.23 -30.19 13.21
N ARG A 406 0.49 -29.80 14.46
CA ARG A 406 1.25 -28.61 14.84
C ARG A 406 2.64 -28.56 14.20
N VAL A 407 3.41 -29.65 14.29
CA VAL A 407 4.81 -29.69 13.84
C VAL A 407 4.96 -29.37 12.35
N LYS A 408 4.10 -29.92 11.48
CA LYS A 408 4.17 -29.67 10.02
C LYS A 408 3.86 -28.21 9.68
N VAL A 409 2.90 -27.62 10.38
CA VAL A 409 2.56 -26.21 10.20
C VAL A 409 3.69 -25.31 10.69
N LEU A 410 4.22 -25.53 11.90
CA LEU A 410 5.34 -24.75 12.43
C LEU A 410 6.58 -24.86 11.52
N ARG A 411 6.83 -26.05 10.97
CA ARG A 411 7.86 -26.28 9.94
C ARG A 411 7.60 -25.35 8.75
N TYR A 412 6.41 -25.35 8.18
CA TYR A 412 6.08 -24.45 7.08
C TYR A 412 6.27 -22.97 7.44
N LEU A 413 5.81 -22.52 8.60
CA LEU A 413 5.91 -21.12 9.04
C LEU A 413 7.37 -20.65 9.11
N TYR A 414 8.23 -21.44 9.73
CA TYR A 414 9.59 -21.02 10.10
C TYR A 414 10.70 -21.51 9.17
N SER A 415 10.39 -22.43 8.25
CA SER A 415 11.35 -22.86 7.23
C SER A 415 11.62 -21.77 6.22
N SER A 416 12.82 -21.79 5.63
CA SER A 416 13.14 -20.86 4.57
C SER A 416 12.29 -21.11 3.33
N ARG A 417 12.16 -20.09 2.48
CA ARG A 417 11.43 -20.20 1.20
C ARG A 417 12.08 -21.16 0.21
N ASP A 418 13.42 -21.28 0.27
CA ASP A 418 14.18 -22.31 -0.45
C ASP A 418 13.70 -23.72 -0.12
N GLN A 419 13.11 -23.88 1.07
CA GLN A 419 12.56 -25.11 1.59
C GLN A 419 11.03 -25.12 1.59
N MET A 420 10.41 -24.32 0.71
CA MET A 420 8.95 -24.17 0.57
C MET A 420 8.24 -23.72 1.86
N GLY A 421 8.95 -23.04 2.77
CA GLY A 421 8.38 -22.39 3.95
C GLY A 421 8.07 -20.91 3.77
N MET A 422 7.41 -20.30 4.75
CA MET A 422 7.10 -18.86 4.77
C MET A 422 8.30 -17.99 5.17
N GLY A 423 9.26 -18.53 5.90
CA GLY A 423 10.44 -17.81 6.37
C GLY A 423 10.13 -16.77 7.44
N LEU A 424 9.12 -17.02 8.30
CA LEU A 424 8.78 -16.14 9.40
C LEU A 424 9.85 -16.16 10.49
N TYR A 425 10.01 -15.04 11.20
CA TYR A 425 10.84 -14.99 12.40
C TYR A 425 9.98 -15.24 13.64
N PRO A 426 10.39 -16.06 14.61
CA PRO A 426 9.60 -16.25 15.83
C PRO A 426 9.33 -14.93 16.56
N ILE A 427 8.10 -14.77 17.03
CA ILE A 427 7.69 -13.55 17.75
C ILE A 427 8.45 -13.44 19.10
N HIS A 428 8.72 -14.58 19.75
CA HIS A 428 9.46 -14.66 21.00
C HIS A 428 10.71 -15.54 20.87
N GLN A 429 10.54 -16.84 20.61
CA GLN A 429 11.64 -17.79 20.49
C GLN A 429 11.29 -18.95 19.55
N MET A 430 12.28 -19.63 18.98
CA MET A 430 11.99 -20.76 18.10
C MET A 430 11.32 -21.91 18.88
N PRO A 431 10.22 -22.51 18.41
CA PRO A 431 9.53 -23.59 19.13
C PRO A 431 10.44 -24.79 19.38
N ARG A 432 10.34 -25.35 20.59
CA ARG A 432 11.09 -26.55 20.99
C ARG A 432 10.75 -27.74 20.08
N ASP A 433 9.51 -27.83 19.63
CA ASP A 433 8.99 -28.88 18.74
C ASP A 433 9.70 -28.96 17.38
N LEU A 434 10.46 -27.93 16.98
CA LEU A 434 11.23 -27.88 15.73
C LEU A 434 12.73 -28.19 15.92
N GLN A 435 13.22 -28.33 17.15
CA GLN A 435 14.64 -28.52 17.43
C GLN A 435 15.13 -29.94 17.08
N ASP A 436 14.22 -30.93 16.98
CA ASP A 436 14.59 -32.36 16.87
C ASP A 436 14.22 -33.04 15.54
N TYR A 437 13.79 -32.31 14.51
CA TYR A 437 13.32 -32.93 13.26
C TYR A 437 14.34 -32.79 12.12
N ALA A 438 15.10 -33.87 11.88
CA ALA A 438 15.88 -34.06 10.66
C ALA A 438 15.17 -35.06 9.72
N ASN A 439 14.88 -34.59 8.50
CA ASN A 439 14.50 -35.34 7.31
C ASN A 439 13.20 -36.18 7.33
N SER A 440 12.31 -35.89 6.39
CA SER A 440 11.55 -36.93 5.69
C SER A 440 10.94 -36.41 4.38
N GLY A 441 11.21 -37.16 3.30
CA GLY A 441 10.35 -37.31 2.13
C GLY A 441 10.37 -36.19 1.09
N SER A 442 10.97 -36.45 -0.07
CA SER A 442 10.59 -35.80 -1.33
C SER A 442 9.18 -36.27 -1.70
N ALA A 443 8.20 -35.40 -1.55
CA ALA A 443 6.86 -35.66 -2.05
C ALA A 443 6.83 -35.50 -3.58
N GLU A 444 6.18 -36.46 -4.24
CA GLU A 444 5.88 -36.40 -5.67
C GLU A 444 4.99 -35.19 -5.95
N GLN A 445 5.41 -34.39 -6.94
CA GLN A 445 4.62 -33.28 -7.46
C GLN A 445 3.35 -33.82 -8.12
N THR A 446 2.21 -33.67 -7.47
CA THR A 446 0.92 -33.94 -8.10
C THR A 446 0.67 -32.94 -9.22
N ASN A 447 0.63 -33.47 -10.44
CA ASN A 447 0.34 -32.77 -11.70
C ASN A 447 -1.15 -32.46 -11.82
N GLN A 448 -1.70 -31.62 -10.94
CA GLN A 448 -2.93 -30.89 -11.26
C GLN A 448 -2.54 -29.65 -12.08
N LEU A 449 -3.14 -29.50 -13.27
CA LEU A 449 -3.11 -28.29 -14.08
C LEU A 449 -3.73 -27.15 -13.27
N GLY A 450 -3.02 -26.04 -13.13
CA GLY A 450 -3.52 -24.90 -12.37
C GLY A 450 -4.78 -24.31 -13.03
N ASP A 451 -5.70 -23.77 -12.23
CA ASP A 451 -6.94 -23.13 -12.72
C ASP A 451 -6.69 -22.09 -13.83
N VAL A 452 -5.56 -21.38 -13.74
CA VAL A 452 -5.11 -20.42 -14.75
C VAL A 452 -4.80 -21.09 -16.09
N GLU A 453 -4.20 -22.28 -16.09
CA GLU A 453 -3.85 -23.00 -17.32
C GLU A 453 -5.10 -23.54 -18.01
N ARG A 454 -6.04 -24.09 -17.24
CA ARG A 454 -7.34 -24.56 -17.74
C ARG A 454 -8.17 -23.40 -18.33
N ALA A 455 -8.20 -22.25 -17.65
CA ALA A 455 -8.85 -21.06 -18.18
C ALA A 455 -8.16 -20.50 -19.43
N ALA A 456 -6.82 -20.55 -19.48
CA ALA A 456 -6.04 -20.10 -20.64
C ALA A 456 -6.33 -20.96 -21.88
N GLU A 457 -6.52 -22.27 -21.72
CA GLU A 457 -6.91 -23.16 -22.81
C GLU A 457 -8.28 -22.78 -23.38
N VAL A 458 -9.29 -22.56 -22.54
CA VAL A 458 -10.62 -22.12 -23.00
C VAL A 458 -10.55 -20.77 -23.74
N ILE A 459 -9.85 -19.79 -23.17
CA ILE A 459 -9.68 -18.46 -23.77
C ILE A 459 -8.95 -18.55 -25.12
N PHE A 460 -8.00 -19.49 -25.24
CA PHE A 460 -7.22 -19.72 -26.45
C PHE A 460 -8.04 -20.43 -27.54
N GLU A 461 -8.73 -21.52 -27.20
CA GLU A 461 -9.56 -22.33 -28.11
C GLU A 461 -10.70 -21.52 -28.72
N GLU A 462 -11.38 -20.71 -27.90
CA GLU A 462 -12.47 -19.82 -28.33
C GLU A 462 -11.96 -18.57 -29.07
N ARG A 463 -10.65 -18.41 -29.22
CA ARG A 463 -10.00 -17.29 -29.92
C ARG A 463 -10.38 -15.91 -29.38
N VAL A 464 -10.76 -15.82 -28.10
CA VAL A 464 -11.17 -14.57 -27.44
C VAL A 464 -10.00 -13.78 -26.86
N TYR A 465 -8.80 -14.37 -26.78
CA TYR A 465 -7.59 -13.72 -26.23
C TYR A 465 -7.29 -12.33 -26.83
N GLY A 466 -7.62 -12.09 -28.10
CA GLY A 466 -7.41 -10.80 -28.76
C GLY A 466 -8.32 -9.66 -28.28
N ARG A 467 -9.38 -9.98 -27.54
CA ARG A 467 -10.31 -9.01 -26.94
C ARG A 467 -9.78 -8.46 -25.61
N PHE A 468 -8.90 -9.19 -24.93
CA PHE A 468 -8.22 -8.79 -23.69
C PHE A 468 -7.08 -7.81 -24.01
N LYS A 469 -7.40 -6.52 -24.08
CA LYS A 469 -6.51 -5.44 -24.54
C LYS A 469 -5.29 -5.24 -23.64
N ALA A 470 -5.44 -5.28 -22.31
CA ALA A 470 -4.31 -5.07 -21.41
C ALA A 470 -3.34 -6.25 -21.47
N SER A 471 -3.87 -7.48 -21.49
CA SER A 471 -3.08 -8.70 -21.68
C SER A 471 -2.34 -8.69 -23.02
N LYS A 472 -3.02 -8.27 -24.10
CA LYS A 472 -2.43 -8.16 -25.43
C LYS A 472 -1.33 -7.09 -25.48
N ASP A 473 -1.62 -5.89 -24.97
CA ASP A 473 -0.67 -4.77 -24.96
C ASP A 473 0.61 -5.14 -24.20
N TYR A 474 0.48 -5.83 -23.06
CA TYR A 474 1.63 -6.33 -22.29
C TYR A 474 2.50 -7.30 -23.10
N VAL A 475 1.89 -8.28 -23.78
CA VAL A 475 2.61 -9.26 -24.61
C VAL A 475 3.24 -8.59 -25.84
N ASP A 476 2.55 -7.64 -26.46
CA ASP A 476 3.04 -6.87 -27.60
C ASP A 476 4.24 -5.98 -27.20
N ASP A 477 4.15 -5.28 -26.07
CA ASP A 477 5.24 -4.47 -25.53
C ASP A 477 6.45 -5.34 -25.16
N THR A 478 6.24 -6.47 -24.47
CA THR A 478 7.29 -7.44 -24.16
C THR A 478 7.97 -7.95 -25.43
N THR A 479 7.18 -8.26 -26.47
CA THR A 479 7.70 -8.70 -27.77
C THR A 479 8.60 -7.64 -28.40
N LYS A 480 8.15 -6.38 -28.39
CA LYS A 480 8.87 -5.27 -29.00
C LYS A 480 10.12 -4.88 -28.18
N ARG A 481 10.00 -4.80 -26.86
CA ARG A 481 11.05 -4.37 -25.93
C ARG A 481 12.23 -5.32 -25.95
N TYR A 482 11.99 -6.64 -25.98
CA TYR A 482 13.04 -7.65 -25.88
C TYR A 482 13.26 -8.45 -27.17
N ASN A 483 12.63 -8.03 -28.28
CA ASN A 483 12.68 -8.70 -29.57
C ASN A 483 12.39 -10.22 -29.46
N VAL A 484 11.26 -10.56 -28.84
CA VAL A 484 10.93 -11.95 -28.48
C VAL A 484 10.52 -12.78 -29.70
N THR A 485 11.20 -13.90 -29.90
CA THR A 485 10.80 -14.95 -30.83
C THR A 485 9.93 -15.97 -30.10
N TRP A 486 8.65 -16.02 -30.46
CA TRP A 486 7.65 -16.92 -29.89
C TRP A 486 7.71 -18.32 -30.52
N ARG A 487 7.39 -19.35 -29.74
CA ARG A 487 7.10 -20.71 -30.26
C ARG A 487 5.82 -20.70 -31.11
N HIS A 488 5.50 -21.81 -31.79
CA HIS A 488 4.27 -21.93 -32.56
C HIS A 488 3.03 -21.57 -31.71
N GLN A 489 2.25 -20.57 -32.15
CA GLN A 489 1.13 -19.98 -31.41
C GLN A 489 1.48 -19.42 -30.01
N GLY A 490 2.76 -19.31 -29.68
CA GLY A 490 3.24 -18.95 -28.35
C GLY A 490 2.76 -17.56 -27.91
N LYS A 491 2.70 -16.60 -28.83
CA LYS A 491 2.21 -15.24 -28.55
C LYS A 491 0.74 -15.25 -28.12
N ALA A 492 -0.11 -15.96 -28.85
CA ALA A 492 -1.54 -16.07 -28.54
C ALA A 492 -1.78 -16.84 -27.23
N ARG A 493 -1.00 -17.91 -26.98
CA ARG A 493 -1.04 -18.65 -25.71
C ARG A 493 -0.59 -17.79 -24.53
N ALA A 494 0.47 -16.99 -24.69
CA ALA A 494 0.92 -16.05 -23.68
C ALA A 494 -0.16 -15.00 -23.34
N THR A 495 -0.81 -14.42 -24.35
CA THR A 495 -1.94 -13.50 -24.14
C THR A 495 -3.09 -14.18 -23.40
N ALA A 496 -3.44 -15.41 -23.77
CA ALA A 496 -4.48 -16.18 -23.10
C ALA A 496 -4.13 -16.49 -21.64
N THR A 497 -2.87 -16.80 -21.32
CA THR A 497 -2.41 -17.05 -19.95
C THR A 497 -2.52 -15.81 -19.06
N ILE A 498 -2.09 -14.63 -19.54
CA ILE A 498 -2.21 -13.38 -18.77
C ILE A 498 -3.69 -13.00 -18.59
N ALA A 499 -4.51 -13.17 -19.64
CA ALA A 499 -5.95 -12.93 -19.55
C ALA A 499 -6.64 -13.87 -18.55
N ALA A 500 -6.35 -15.16 -18.63
CA ALA A 500 -6.84 -16.18 -17.70
C ALA A 500 -6.46 -15.86 -16.25
N GLN A 501 -5.25 -15.36 -16.03
CA GLN A 501 -4.81 -14.93 -14.71
C GLN A 501 -5.71 -13.82 -14.15
N ASN A 502 -6.00 -12.80 -14.95
CA ASN A 502 -6.86 -11.69 -14.53
C ASN A 502 -8.29 -12.15 -14.25
N VAL A 503 -8.78 -13.15 -14.99
CA VAL A 503 -10.11 -13.76 -14.80
C VAL A 503 -10.18 -14.67 -13.57
N VAL A 504 -9.15 -15.49 -13.33
CA VAL A 504 -9.17 -16.55 -12.32
C VAL A 504 -8.60 -16.10 -10.97
N GLU A 505 -7.49 -15.36 -10.95
CA GLU A 505 -6.89 -14.90 -9.68
C GLU A 505 -7.69 -13.77 -9.01
N GLY A 506 -8.70 -13.21 -9.68
CA GLY A 506 -9.69 -12.37 -9.03
C GLY A 506 -10.66 -13.16 -8.14
N ASN A 507 -10.77 -14.48 -8.36
CA ASN A 507 -11.90 -15.30 -7.91
C ASN A 507 -11.47 -16.63 -7.25
N LYS A 508 -10.21 -16.76 -6.79
CA LYS A 508 -9.78 -17.95 -6.05
C LYS A 508 -10.72 -18.16 -4.87
N THR A 509 -11.34 -19.33 -4.78
CA THR A 509 -12.21 -19.64 -3.66
C THR A 509 -11.36 -19.80 -2.40
N THR A 510 -11.92 -19.44 -1.25
CA THR A 510 -11.33 -19.71 0.07
C THR A 510 -10.87 -21.17 0.17
N HIS A 511 -11.68 -22.11 -0.35
CA HIS A 511 -11.35 -23.54 -0.37
C HIS A 511 -10.07 -23.83 -1.16
N THR A 512 -9.95 -23.34 -2.40
CA THR A 512 -8.77 -23.53 -3.25
C THR A 512 -7.51 -22.98 -2.58
N GLN A 513 -7.61 -21.83 -1.91
CA GLN A 513 -6.48 -21.24 -1.18
C GLN A 513 -6.05 -22.08 0.04
N HIS A 514 -6.99 -22.75 0.71
CA HIS A 514 -6.65 -23.71 1.77
C HIS A 514 -6.07 -25.01 1.22
N ASP A 515 -6.50 -25.47 0.05
CA ASP A 515 -5.92 -26.64 -0.63
C ASP A 515 -4.46 -26.36 -1.02
N GLU A 516 -4.17 -25.19 -1.60
CA GLU A 516 -2.80 -24.73 -1.92
C GLU A 516 -1.93 -24.66 -0.66
N LEU A 517 -2.47 -24.10 0.42
CA LEU A 517 -1.77 -24.01 1.71
C LEU A 517 -1.46 -25.40 2.28
N GLU A 518 -2.39 -26.35 2.20
CA GLU A 518 -2.18 -27.72 2.66
C GLU A 518 -1.01 -28.39 1.91
N VAL A 519 -0.99 -28.27 0.58
CA VAL A 519 0.10 -28.79 -0.24
C VAL A 519 1.42 -28.14 0.18
N ALA A 520 1.48 -26.82 0.31
CA ALA A 520 2.68 -26.10 0.72
C ALA A 520 3.20 -26.56 2.10
N VAL A 521 2.29 -26.78 3.06
CA VAL A 521 2.64 -27.28 4.41
C VAL A 521 3.24 -28.68 4.34
N LEU A 522 2.66 -29.57 3.54
CA LEU A 522 3.15 -30.92 3.35
C LEU A 522 4.53 -30.95 2.67
N LEU A 523 4.76 -30.07 1.69
CA LEU A 523 6.01 -29.97 0.93
C LEU A 523 7.15 -29.25 1.67
N SER A 524 6.83 -28.46 2.70
CA SER A 524 7.85 -27.70 3.46
C SER A 524 8.90 -28.60 4.12
N SER A 525 10.14 -28.11 4.23
CA SER A 525 11.20 -28.79 4.99
C SER A 525 11.93 -27.80 5.91
N PHE A 526 12.26 -28.21 7.14
CA PHE A 526 13.00 -27.36 8.09
C PHE A 526 14.42 -27.91 8.27
N SER A 527 15.37 -26.99 8.46
CA SER A 527 16.74 -27.35 8.84
C SER A 527 17.20 -26.43 9.97
N SER A 528 17.38 -27.02 11.15
CA SER A 528 17.90 -26.33 12.33
C SER A 528 19.29 -25.73 12.06
N SER A 529 20.17 -26.44 11.36
CA SER A 529 21.52 -25.96 11.05
C SER A 529 21.55 -24.77 10.07
N ILE A 530 20.62 -24.71 9.10
CA ILE A 530 20.44 -23.53 8.24
C ILE A 530 19.91 -22.36 9.06
N TRP A 531 18.98 -22.63 9.97
CA TRP A 531 18.40 -21.60 10.82
C TRP A 531 19.40 -21.05 11.84
N GLU A 532 20.17 -21.90 12.52
CA GLU A 532 21.25 -21.51 13.45
C GLU A 532 22.31 -20.65 12.76
N LYS A 533 22.75 -21.03 11.56
CA LYS A 533 23.67 -20.20 10.75
C LYS A 533 23.11 -18.82 10.45
N ARG A 534 21.79 -18.69 10.28
CA ARG A 534 21.10 -17.41 10.02
C ARG A 534 20.80 -16.63 11.31
N ARG A 535 20.47 -17.33 12.40
CA ARG A 535 20.28 -16.79 13.76
C ARG A 535 21.56 -16.12 14.25
N ASP A 536 22.69 -16.81 14.05
CA ASP A 536 24.02 -16.30 14.34
C ASP A 536 24.34 -14.99 13.60
N VAL A 537 23.89 -14.83 12.36
CA VAL A 537 24.10 -13.56 11.62
C VAL A 537 23.32 -12.40 12.24
N LEU A 538 22.14 -12.68 12.82
CA LEU A 538 21.30 -11.67 13.49
C LEU A 538 21.72 -11.40 14.94
N GLU A 539 22.16 -12.42 15.68
CA GLU A 539 22.68 -12.29 17.06
C GLU A 539 24.11 -11.73 17.08
N ARG A 540 24.96 -12.07 16.10
CA ARG A 540 26.31 -11.49 15.92
C ARG A 540 26.29 -10.14 15.22
N ALA A 541 25.15 -9.71 14.68
CA ALA A 541 24.95 -8.31 14.34
C ALA A 541 25.00 -7.53 15.66
N LYS A 542 26.23 -7.19 16.09
CA LYS A 542 26.46 -6.39 17.29
C LYS A 542 25.54 -5.18 17.23
N PRO A 543 25.11 -4.66 18.39
CA PRO A 543 24.67 -3.29 18.54
C PRO A 543 25.71 -2.35 17.91
N THR A 544 25.59 -2.11 16.61
CA THR A 544 26.41 -1.18 15.88
C THR A 544 25.52 0.02 15.69
N SER A 545 26.05 1.19 16.03
CA SER A 545 25.43 2.48 15.71
C SER A 545 25.48 2.68 14.20
N ILE A 546 24.80 1.81 13.47
CA ILE A 546 24.52 1.97 12.07
C ILE A 546 23.42 3.01 12.03
N SER A 547 23.76 4.20 11.54
CA SER A 547 22.76 5.23 11.29
C SER A 547 21.60 4.65 10.47
N ALA A 548 20.38 5.17 10.64
CA ALA A 548 19.23 4.77 9.83
C ALA A 548 19.55 4.82 8.33
N ARG A 549 20.40 5.77 7.92
CA ARG A 549 20.95 5.93 6.57
C ARG A 549 21.82 4.76 6.07
N GLU A 550 22.65 4.16 6.92
CA GLU A 550 23.54 3.06 6.52
C GLU A 550 22.78 1.72 6.50
N ILE A 551 21.80 1.52 7.39
CA ILE A 551 20.82 0.42 7.29
C ILE A 551 20.04 0.53 5.99
N GLU A 552 19.51 1.72 5.68
CA GLU A 552 18.79 1.94 4.44
C GLU A 552 19.69 1.66 3.24
N LYS A 553 20.95 2.11 3.22
CA LYS A 553 21.87 1.84 2.11
C LYS A 553 22.08 0.34 1.87
N GLN A 554 22.30 -0.44 2.92
CA GLN A 554 22.50 -1.90 2.82
C GLN A 554 21.21 -2.63 2.47
N TYR A 555 20.10 -2.22 3.06
CA TYR A 555 18.76 -2.73 2.74
C TYR A 555 18.41 -2.43 1.28
N PHE A 556 18.48 -1.16 0.87
CA PHE A 556 18.16 -0.69 -0.47
C PHE A 556 19.02 -1.42 -1.51
N LYS A 557 20.30 -1.69 -1.24
CA LYS A 557 21.10 -2.52 -2.15
C LYS A 557 20.51 -3.93 -2.34
N ALA A 558 20.14 -4.62 -1.26
CA ALA A 558 19.59 -5.97 -1.32
C ALA A 558 18.15 -6.03 -1.86
N THR A 559 17.26 -5.12 -1.41
CA THR A 559 15.84 -5.14 -1.81
C THR A 559 15.60 -4.51 -3.16
N LEU A 560 16.34 -3.48 -3.56
CA LEU A 560 16.14 -2.84 -4.86
C LEU A 560 16.55 -3.78 -6.00
N GLU A 561 17.66 -4.50 -5.85
CA GLU A 561 18.07 -5.52 -6.81
C GLU A 561 16.99 -6.60 -6.92
N ASP A 562 16.51 -7.15 -5.81
CA ASP A 562 15.53 -8.24 -5.83
C ASP A 562 14.10 -7.80 -6.20
N GLN A 563 13.63 -6.62 -5.77
CA GLN A 563 12.29 -6.11 -6.12
C GLN A 563 12.22 -5.65 -7.58
N ARG A 564 13.27 -5.00 -8.11
CA ARG A 564 13.33 -4.66 -9.54
C ARG A 564 13.37 -5.91 -10.39
N LEU A 565 14.18 -6.89 -9.97
CA LEU A 565 14.27 -8.19 -10.63
C LEU A 565 12.91 -8.91 -10.63
N LEU A 566 12.24 -9.02 -9.49
CA LEU A 566 10.99 -9.78 -9.37
C LEU A 566 9.78 -9.08 -9.99
N SER A 567 9.69 -7.75 -9.93
CA SER A 567 8.60 -7.01 -10.59
C SER A 567 8.67 -7.12 -12.11
N GLN A 568 9.89 -7.05 -12.68
CA GLN A 568 10.09 -7.21 -14.12
C GLN A 568 9.99 -8.68 -14.55
N ILE A 569 10.56 -9.62 -13.79
CA ILE A 569 10.60 -11.04 -14.17
C ILE A 569 9.30 -11.77 -13.85
N GLY A 570 8.55 -11.39 -12.82
CA GLY A 570 7.37 -12.11 -12.35
C GLY A 570 6.34 -12.38 -13.45
N GLN A 571 6.05 -11.38 -14.28
CA GLN A 571 5.12 -11.53 -15.40
C GLN A 571 5.79 -12.21 -16.62
N ILE A 572 7.05 -11.89 -16.89
CA ILE A 572 7.83 -12.50 -17.99
C ILE A 572 7.97 -14.01 -17.79
N ALA A 573 8.23 -14.48 -16.58
CA ALA A 573 8.45 -15.88 -16.28
C ALA A 573 7.20 -16.75 -16.55
N LYS A 574 6.00 -16.18 -16.40
CA LYS A 574 4.73 -16.88 -16.70
C LYS A 574 4.55 -17.17 -18.19
N ILE A 575 5.07 -16.27 -19.02
CA ILE A 575 4.99 -16.39 -20.49
C ILE A 575 6.27 -16.96 -21.11
N ALA A 576 7.35 -17.09 -20.33
CA ALA A 576 8.65 -17.60 -20.78
C ALA A 576 8.56 -19.01 -21.41
N LYS A 577 7.66 -19.87 -20.92
CA LYS A 577 7.43 -21.22 -21.49
C LYS A 577 6.96 -21.20 -22.96
N TYR A 578 6.41 -20.08 -23.42
CA TYR A 578 5.95 -19.89 -24.79
C TYR A 578 7.01 -19.23 -25.70
N MET A 579 8.17 -18.86 -25.15
CA MET A 579 9.27 -18.21 -25.85
C MET A 579 10.35 -19.21 -26.26
N THR A 580 11.18 -18.85 -27.23
CA THR A 580 12.43 -19.58 -27.51
C THR A 580 13.45 -19.37 -26.40
N GLU A 581 14.34 -20.34 -26.17
CA GLU A 581 15.39 -20.21 -25.14
C GLU A 581 16.32 -19.02 -25.38
N GLU A 582 16.61 -18.73 -26.66
CA GLU A 582 17.38 -17.55 -27.06
C GLU A 582 16.71 -16.24 -26.61
N SER A 583 15.38 -16.15 -26.75
CA SER A 583 14.63 -14.96 -26.32
C SER A 583 14.63 -14.83 -24.80
N VAL A 584 14.46 -15.93 -24.07
CA VAL A 584 14.52 -15.92 -22.60
C VAL A 584 15.89 -15.46 -22.12
N ARG A 585 16.97 -15.93 -22.74
CA ARG A 585 18.34 -15.52 -22.43
C ARG A 585 18.59 -14.04 -22.74
N ARG A 586 18.08 -13.55 -23.87
CA ARG A 586 18.18 -12.14 -24.26
C ARG A 586 17.46 -11.21 -23.27
N ILE A 587 16.23 -11.56 -22.89
CA ILE A 587 15.48 -10.86 -21.85
C ILE A 587 16.29 -10.83 -20.54
N ALA A 588 16.89 -11.97 -20.15
CA ALA A 588 17.70 -12.03 -18.94
C ALA A 588 18.93 -11.11 -19.01
N MET A 589 19.58 -11.01 -20.18
CA MET A 589 20.70 -10.09 -20.43
C MET A 589 20.28 -8.63 -20.35
N ASP A 590 19.15 -8.27 -20.98
CA ASP A 590 18.65 -6.89 -20.98
C ASP A 590 18.27 -6.45 -19.56
N ILE A 591 17.56 -7.30 -18.80
CA ILE A 591 17.20 -7.04 -17.40
C ILE A 591 18.45 -6.95 -16.52
N ALA A 592 19.43 -7.84 -16.73
CA ALA A 592 20.70 -7.82 -16.01
C ALA A 592 21.44 -6.50 -16.22
N LEU A 593 21.50 -6.03 -17.47
CA LEU A 593 22.18 -4.79 -17.85
C LEU A 593 21.43 -3.55 -17.35
N GLU A 594 20.11 -3.48 -17.53
CA GLU A 594 19.25 -2.36 -17.10
C GLU A 594 19.32 -2.16 -15.58
N ASN A 595 19.42 -3.24 -14.81
CA ASN A 595 19.39 -3.19 -13.35
C ASN A 595 20.75 -3.37 -12.68
N SER A 596 21.83 -3.57 -13.44
CA SER A 596 23.18 -3.89 -12.91
C SER A 596 23.19 -5.14 -12.01
N ILE A 597 22.48 -6.20 -12.40
CA ILE A 597 22.36 -7.47 -11.67
C ILE A 597 23.12 -8.57 -12.42
N PRO A 598 23.81 -9.52 -11.75
CA PRO A 598 24.47 -10.63 -12.43
C PRO A 598 23.50 -11.48 -13.25
N LEU A 599 23.84 -11.77 -14.52
CA LEU A 599 23.00 -12.53 -15.46
C LEU A 599 22.53 -13.88 -14.89
N GLU A 600 23.43 -14.62 -14.22
CA GLU A 600 23.12 -15.92 -13.61
C GLU A 600 21.97 -15.83 -12.60
N LYS A 601 21.90 -14.72 -11.85
CA LYS A 601 20.84 -14.47 -10.87
C LYS A 601 19.50 -14.23 -11.58
N VAL A 602 19.51 -13.49 -12.69
CA VAL A 602 18.33 -13.21 -13.52
C VAL A 602 17.81 -14.49 -14.19
N GLU A 603 18.70 -15.29 -14.79
CA GLU A 603 18.33 -16.55 -15.42
C GLU A 603 17.78 -17.55 -14.41
N LYS A 604 18.41 -17.66 -13.24
CA LYS A 604 17.92 -18.51 -12.15
C LYS A 604 16.53 -18.06 -11.71
N ALA A 605 16.31 -16.75 -11.54
CA ALA A 605 15.01 -16.21 -11.15
C ALA A 605 13.92 -16.51 -12.19
N ILE A 606 14.19 -16.33 -13.49
CA ILE A 606 13.24 -16.68 -14.57
C ILE A 606 12.92 -18.17 -14.54
N ARG A 607 13.93 -19.04 -14.45
CA ARG A 607 13.74 -20.50 -14.43
C ARG A 607 12.91 -20.92 -13.22
N THR A 608 13.28 -20.47 -12.02
CA THR A 608 12.54 -20.78 -10.79
C THR A 608 11.10 -20.27 -10.88
N LEU A 609 10.88 -19.02 -11.29
CA LEU A 609 9.52 -18.46 -11.45
C LEU A 609 8.69 -19.18 -12.51
N SER A 610 9.30 -19.58 -13.63
CA SER A 610 8.59 -20.29 -14.70
C SER A 610 8.14 -21.69 -14.29
N SER A 611 8.84 -22.29 -13.30
CA SER A 611 8.47 -23.58 -12.70
C SER A 611 7.45 -23.46 -11.57
N LEU A 612 7.25 -22.25 -11.01
CA LEU A 612 6.26 -21.99 -9.99
C LEU A 612 4.90 -21.73 -10.66
N LYS A 613 3.87 -22.48 -10.26
CA LYS A 613 2.53 -22.52 -10.89
C LYS A 613 1.70 -21.27 -10.59
N GLY A 614 2.20 -20.09 -10.96
CA GLY A 614 1.51 -18.80 -10.73
C GLY A 614 1.70 -18.23 -9.32
N GLU A 615 2.42 -18.91 -8.44
CA GLU A 615 2.90 -18.32 -7.20
C GLU A 615 3.99 -17.30 -7.54
N GLY A 616 3.76 -16.03 -7.22
CA GLY A 616 4.85 -15.05 -7.24
C GLY A 616 5.99 -15.56 -6.34
N LEU A 617 7.24 -15.43 -6.79
CA LEU A 617 8.40 -15.57 -5.92
C LEU A 617 8.36 -14.45 -4.91
N ASP A 618 7.68 -14.72 -3.83
CA ASP A 618 7.72 -13.93 -2.64
C ASP A 618 8.91 -14.54 -1.89
N TYR A 619 9.93 -13.75 -1.50
CA TYR A 619 11.12 -14.21 -0.76
C TYR A 619 11.17 -13.51 0.62
N PRO A 620 12.14 -13.83 1.50
CA PRO A 620 11.98 -13.93 2.96
C PRO A 620 11.71 -12.57 3.61
N PRO A 621 11.29 -12.55 4.90
CA PRO A 621 10.14 -11.77 5.34
C PRO A 621 10.11 -10.42 4.64
N ARG A 622 8.95 -10.00 4.15
CA ARG A 622 8.73 -8.56 4.21
C ARG A 622 8.97 -8.26 5.70
N PRO A 623 9.97 -7.48 6.13
CA PRO A 623 9.56 -6.52 7.10
C PRO A 623 8.50 -5.77 6.30
N LEU A 624 7.23 -6.09 6.53
CA LEU A 624 6.21 -5.13 6.25
C LEU A 624 6.55 -4.04 7.22
N LEU A 625 7.52 -3.19 6.85
CA LEU A 625 7.58 -1.79 7.20
C LEU A 625 6.27 -1.18 6.66
N SER A 626 5.10 -1.71 7.09
CA SER A 626 4.07 -0.87 7.61
C SER A 626 4.78 0.05 8.60
N GLN A 627 4.25 1.25 8.76
CA GLN A 627 4.73 2.21 9.74
C GLN A 627 4.92 1.60 11.16
N GLU A 628 4.41 0.39 11.40
CA GLU A 628 4.43 -0.34 12.66
C GLU A 628 5.68 -1.27 12.82
N LEU A 629 6.39 -1.72 11.77
CA LEU A 629 7.65 -2.50 11.92
C LEU A 629 8.90 -1.67 12.24
N MET A 630 8.73 -0.37 12.41
CA MET A 630 9.59 0.43 13.30
C MET A 630 9.84 -0.27 14.64
N GLY A 631 8.91 -1.08 15.11
CA GLY A 631 9.02 -1.80 16.37
C GLY A 631 9.99 -3.00 16.39
N ILE A 632 10.32 -3.65 15.27
CA ILE A 632 11.33 -4.73 15.28
C ILE A 632 12.75 -4.14 15.20
N TYR A 633 12.94 -3.00 14.53
CA TYR A 633 14.21 -2.27 14.62
C TYR A 633 14.38 -1.53 15.95
N SER A 634 13.31 -1.28 16.71
CA SER A 634 13.39 -0.75 18.08
C SER A 634 13.72 -1.80 19.16
N GLN A 635 14.01 -3.05 18.78
CA GLN A 635 14.89 -3.89 19.61
C GLN A 635 16.29 -3.27 19.78
N TRP A 636 16.56 -2.16 19.08
CA TRP A 636 17.59 -1.20 19.45
C TRP A 636 17.03 -0.04 20.29
N ARG A 637 17.09 -0.25 21.62
CA ARG A 637 16.87 0.72 22.71
C ARG A 637 15.57 1.54 22.64
N ALA A 638 14.42 0.88 22.75
CA ALA A 638 13.26 1.52 23.38
C ALA A 638 12.43 0.50 24.16
N VAL A 639 12.25 0.79 25.46
CA VAL A 639 11.27 0.19 26.38
C VAL A 639 11.61 -1.18 26.97
N ASP A 640 12.44 -1.17 28.01
CA ASP A 640 12.31 -2.13 29.10
C ASP A 640 12.65 -1.44 30.43
N LYS A 641 11.63 -0.82 31.06
CA LYS A 641 11.59 -0.44 32.50
C LYS A 641 10.14 -0.15 32.92
N ARG A 642 9.29 -1.17 32.99
CA ARG A 642 8.15 -1.20 33.93
C ARG A 642 7.95 -2.64 34.43
N GLU A 643 8.11 -2.83 35.74
CA GLU A 643 7.85 -4.08 36.47
C GLU A 643 6.34 -4.28 36.70
N GLY A 644 5.53 -4.38 35.63
CA GLY A 644 4.08 -4.52 35.75
C GLY A 644 3.48 -5.46 34.71
N ASP A 645 2.84 -6.52 35.19
CA ASP A 645 2.13 -7.52 34.39
C ASP A 645 0.89 -6.93 33.70
N VAL A 646 0.97 -6.64 32.41
CA VAL A 646 -0.22 -6.41 31.58
C VAL A 646 -0.59 -7.72 30.90
N HIS A 647 -1.74 -8.28 31.27
CA HIS A 647 -2.27 -9.52 30.71
C HIS A 647 -3.16 -9.24 29.49
N LEU A 648 -3.21 -10.17 28.54
CA LEU A 648 -4.28 -10.24 27.55
C LEU A 648 -5.63 -10.35 28.27
N PRO A 649 -6.70 -9.68 27.82
CA PRO A 649 -8.01 -9.80 28.46
C PRO A 649 -8.49 -11.26 28.52
N ASP A 650 -8.94 -11.71 29.69
CA ASP A 650 -9.37 -13.10 29.93
C ASP A 650 -10.49 -13.58 28.99
N TRP A 651 -11.27 -12.68 28.38
CA TRP A 651 -12.29 -13.07 27.41
C TRP A 651 -11.69 -13.67 26.11
N LEU A 652 -10.43 -13.39 25.77
CA LEU A 652 -9.70 -14.12 24.71
C LEU A 652 -9.36 -15.55 25.14
N MET A 653 -9.13 -15.78 26.44
CA MET A 653 -9.00 -17.13 27.02
C MET A 653 -10.35 -17.86 27.03
N VAL A 654 -11.46 -17.14 27.18
CA VAL A 654 -12.83 -17.68 27.13
C VAL A 654 -13.27 -17.98 25.69
N LEU A 655 -12.82 -17.23 24.69
CA LEU A 655 -13.14 -17.50 23.28
C LEU A 655 -12.38 -18.70 22.69
N ALA A 656 -11.20 -19.04 23.21
CA ALA A 656 -10.40 -20.16 22.70
C ALA A 656 -11.09 -21.55 22.82
N PRO A 657 -11.82 -21.87 23.90
CA PRO A 657 -12.67 -23.05 23.99
C PRO A 657 -13.93 -23.02 23.09
N HIS A 658 -14.43 -21.84 22.74
CA HIS A 658 -15.70 -21.67 22.02
C HIS A 658 -15.58 -21.74 20.49
N TYR A 659 -14.36 -21.82 19.94
CA TYR A 659 -14.10 -22.14 18.52
C TYR A 659 -13.90 -23.65 18.27
N ARG A 660 -14.30 -24.50 19.21
CA ARG A 660 -14.64 -25.91 18.93
C ARG A 660 -16.06 -26.00 18.37
N THR A 661 -16.23 -25.61 17.11
CA THR A 661 -17.24 -26.17 16.20
C THR A 661 -16.61 -26.39 14.84
#